data_AF-A0A845XCG5-F1
#
_entry.id   AF-A0A845XCG5-F1
#
_cell.length_a   1.000
_cell.length_b   1.000
_cell.length_c   1.000
_cell.angle_alpha   90.00
_cell.angle_beta   90.00
_cell.angle_gamma   90.00
#
_symmetry.space_group_name_H-M   'P 1'
#
loop_
_entity.id
_entity.type
_entity.pdbx_description
1 polymer ?
#
loop_
_entity_poly.entity_id
_entity_poly.type
_entity_poly.pdbx_seq_one_letter_code
_entity_poly.pdbx_strand_id
1 'polypeptide(L)'
;MQWLRQALSNPAIALPLTMNTPQLFCTVLGGLPLFAASSLTVQAQTIAPATDGTGTQITVVGDRIDIHGGSLSGDGANLFHSFQEFGLTASQIANFLSQPGIEHILGRVVGSNPSVINGLLQVTGGSSNLYLMNPSGIILGAQAQLNVPGDFVATTATGIGLDSGTWFNAIGSPDYAALVGTPNQFAFDQLATGAIVNVGNLTVNAGNEILLLAGQTANTGNISAPDGRVTIAAVPGESLVRISQSGHLLSLEVDPPRTNTGELATITASDLPTLLTGSGINTGLTVMATGEIQADATGTVLPNTPETNLVSGTITAAEVNLLGDRVGLFAAQVDASGATGGGNVRIGGDYRGEGTIPNATNTTVDEHSQIQADAIDSGDGGRVIIWADNTTRFWGEITAQGVDNGGFVEVSGKQSLVFPNLENVNVSGRLGRAGTLLLDPENIVVGSVGTNDSSLPTIDANTGSGTFFISQTALNTALFSNNVTLAATNNITFESDYDYLGGTTTNSLILEADGNVNTGRLNLNGGASIISLDIDADGSINVTGEISTLGSISLEAGESINTATLSATESISLTAERQNIVVNGYIKAEGNDINLTSASTIQVQGDFGGISIDSGTTGGSGAINITHGGGLTGTPFIVGDASRNGTVGLITSGDFTIAASPQRLIKGSFNLGNISISTTGNSVNCSVSGCSGASILNPGTGNFVGEDVPPNTSGITPDAKHTNEIAEYFELGDTAIVAVEETQDFLRDVESATGVKSVILYVDYVPTELAQTTPESNTIAQAKTLIPPAQFTIPDVLWEFTTEGLSTPNISLVQQLSRIPQESDRLELILITPDEPPIRRPVAGITRNHIRSLSRQFQRNINRPSRGTAFLDSAQQLYNHIIAPIRPELERLEIDHIGFIADAGLRSLPFAALHNGERFLIEDFSVNLMPSVSLTDLKYTNIETAPVLAMGAATFTNQAPLPAVPLELTLISEQIRSGQAFLDQDFTIANLQRARRTQPFPIVHLAT
;
A
#
# COMPACT_ATOMS: atom_id res chain seq x y z
N MET A 1 -53.24 0.30 -16.44
CA MET A 1 -54.52 -0.25 -15.92
C MET A 1 -54.59 0.14 -14.44
N GLN A 2 -55.16 1.28 -14.07
CA GLN A 2 -56.57 1.53 -13.74
C GLN A 2 -57.04 0.78 -12.47
N TRP A 3 -57.43 1.56 -11.45
CA TRP A 3 -57.98 1.24 -10.10
C TRP A 3 -56.95 0.95 -8.98
N LEU A 4 -56.90 1.59 -7.81
CA LEU A 4 -57.64 2.73 -7.24
C LEU A 4 -56.92 3.19 -5.93
N ARG A 5 -56.36 4.41 -5.95
CA ARG A 5 -56.35 5.50 -4.95
C ARG A 5 -56.43 5.25 -3.42
N GLN A 6 -55.51 5.98 -2.75
CA GLN A 6 -55.72 6.96 -1.64
C GLN A 6 -56.12 6.42 -0.25
N ALA A 7 -55.77 7.03 0.88
CA ALA A 7 -54.83 8.09 1.27
C ALA A 7 -55.07 8.36 2.77
N LEU A 8 -54.02 8.79 3.48
CA LEU A 8 -54.05 9.79 4.55
C LEU A 8 -54.70 9.48 5.92
N SER A 9 -53.86 9.69 6.95
CA SER A 9 -54.01 10.72 8.00
C SER A 9 -54.18 10.29 9.46
N ASN A 10 -53.12 10.60 10.20
CA ASN A 10 -53.04 11.24 11.51
C ASN A 10 -53.35 10.47 12.81
N PRO A 11 -52.68 10.88 13.92
CA PRO A 11 -52.44 10.09 15.11
C PRO A 11 -53.23 10.59 16.32
N ALA A 12 -52.95 9.96 17.46
CA ALA A 12 -52.85 10.56 18.80
C ALA A 12 -53.87 10.13 19.88
N ILE A 13 -53.31 10.01 21.10
CA ILE A 13 -53.87 10.24 22.44
C ILE A 13 -54.49 9.05 23.20
N ALA A 14 -53.62 8.42 24.00
CA ALA A 14 -53.61 8.30 25.48
C ALA A 14 -54.86 7.90 26.31
N LEU A 15 -54.62 6.83 27.11
CA LEU A 15 -55.01 6.56 28.53
C LEU A 15 -56.51 6.22 28.84
N PRO A 16 -56.79 5.62 30.02
CA PRO A 16 -56.54 4.24 30.46
C PRO A 16 -57.87 3.56 30.84
N LEU A 17 -57.92 2.27 31.20
CA LEU A 17 -58.95 1.78 32.14
C LEU A 17 -58.67 0.38 32.69
N THR A 18 -58.80 0.33 34.01
CA THR A 18 -58.68 -0.77 34.95
C THR A 18 -59.76 -1.86 34.81
N MET A 19 -59.31 -3.09 35.04
CA MET A 19 -59.96 -4.26 35.64
C MET A 19 -61.50 -4.35 35.67
N ASN A 20 -62.03 -5.45 35.15
CA ASN A 20 -63.11 -6.17 35.82
C ASN A 20 -63.11 -7.67 35.48
N THR A 21 -63.08 -8.49 36.53
CA THR A 21 -63.27 -9.96 36.54
C THR A 21 -64.70 -10.37 36.16
N PRO A 22 -64.95 -11.67 35.88
CA PRO A 22 -65.66 -12.43 36.90
C PRO A 22 -65.17 -13.88 37.09
N GLN A 23 -65.40 -14.35 38.33
CA GLN A 23 -65.23 -15.69 38.87
C GLN A 23 -66.27 -16.68 38.30
N LEU A 24 -65.99 -18.00 38.32
CA LEU A 24 -66.64 -18.96 39.23
C LEU A 24 -66.16 -20.43 39.03
N PHE A 25 -65.78 -21.04 40.17
CA PHE A 25 -65.97 -22.45 40.62
C PHE A 25 -65.59 -23.63 39.70
N CYS A 26 -64.72 -24.55 40.16
CA CYS A 26 -65.06 -25.62 41.12
C CYS A 26 -63.84 -26.48 41.50
N THR A 27 -63.96 -27.10 42.66
CA THR A 27 -63.04 -27.93 43.47
C THR A 27 -62.61 -29.28 42.88
N VAL A 28 -61.40 -29.78 43.22
CA VAL A 28 -61.13 -30.95 44.11
C VAL A 28 -59.63 -31.34 44.11
N LEU A 29 -59.15 -31.64 45.33
CA LEU A 29 -57.90 -32.26 45.82
C LEU A 29 -57.01 -33.09 44.87
N GLY A 30 -55.69 -32.91 45.01
CA GLY A 30 -54.67 -33.93 44.73
C GLY A 30 -53.25 -33.35 44.83
N GLY A 31 -52.46 -33.81 45.81
CA GLY A 31 -51.18 -33.21 46.21
C GLY A 31 -50.10 -33.07 45.13
N LEU A 32 -49.34 -31.99 45.22
CA LEU A 32 -48.09 -31.76 44.48
C LEU A 32 -46.97 -31.48 45.50
N PRO A 33 -45.79 -32.08 45.33
CA PRO A 33 -44.66 -31.87 46.23
C PRO A 33 -44.14 -30.44 46.07
N LEU A 34 -43.74 -29.86 47.18
CA LEU A 34 -43.00 -28.61 47.26
C LEU A 34 -41.64 -28.84 46.56
N PHE A 35 -41.53 -28.55 45.27
CA PHE A 35 -40.22 -28.38 44.64
C PHE A 35 -39.67 -27.05 45.14
N ALA A 36 -38.84 -27.14 46.19
CA ALA A 36 -37.92 -26.07 46.51
C ALA A 36 -37.07 -25.82 45.26
N ALA A 37 -37.24 -24.66 44.62
CA ALA A 37 -36.29 -24.17 43.65
C ALA A 37 -34.98 -23.96 44.42
N SER A 38 -34.09 -24.96 44.36
CA SER A 38 -32.70 -24.78 44.71
C SER A 38 -32.12 -23.75 43.75
N SER A 39 -32.08 -22.50 44.19
CA SER A 39 -31.20 -21.48 43.64
C SER A 39 -29.80 -22.08 43.65
N LEU A 40 -29.30 -22.49 42.49
CA LEU A 40 -27.90 -22.85 42.30
C LEU A 40 -27.10 -21.58 42.58
N THR A 41 -26.55 -21.48 43.78
CA THR A 41 -25.48 -20.55 44.08
C THR A 41 -24.30 -20.96 43.21
N VAL A 42 -23.93 -20.13 42.23
CA VAL A 42 -22.70 -20.27 41.46
C VAL A 42 -21.54 -20.24 42.46
N GLN A 43 -20.88 -21.37 42.69
CA GLN A 43 -19.63 -21.39 43.44
C GLN A 43 -18.55 -20.74 42.57
N ALA A 44 -17.70 -19.92 43.18
CA ALA A 44 -16.54 -19.35 42.51
C ALA A 44 -15.68 -20.48 41.91
N GLN A 45 -15.40 -20.40 40.61
CA GLN A 45 -14.58 -21.37 39.91
C GLN A 45 -13.11 -21.14 40.33
N THR A 46 -12.53 -22.09 41.06
CA THR A 46 -11.14 -22.00 41.56
C THR A 46 -10.18 -22.72 40.62
N ILE A 47 -8.93 -22.27 40.52
CA ILE A 47 -7.91 -22.99 39.73
C ILE A 47 -7.66 -24.38 40.35
N ALA A 48 -7.86 -25.43 39.54
CA ALA A 48 -7.64 -26.81 39.92
C ALA A 48 -6.72 -27.51 38.91
N PRO A 49 -5.62 -28.16 39.33
CA PRO A 49 -4.70 -28.83 38.41
C PRO A 49 -5.35 -30.09 37.83
N ALA A 50 -5.04 -30.41 36.57
CA ALA A 50 -5.50 -31.64 35.94
C ALA A 50 -4.72 -32.86 36.49
N THR A 51 -5.38 -34.01 36.56
CA THR A 51 -4.78 -35.29 36.96
C THR A 51 -4.35 -36.11 35.73
N ASP A 52 -3.60 -35.49 34.82
CA ASP A 52 -3.28 -36.01 33.49
C ASP A 52 -1.78 -36.31 33.27
N GLY A 53 -0.97 -36.20 34.32
CA GLY A 53 0.47 -36.44 34.27
C GLY A 53 1.33 -35.21 33.96
N THR A 54 0.75 -34.05 33.68
CA THR A 54 1.50 -32.79 33.43
C THR A 54 2.34 -32.36 34.64
N GLY A 55 1.96 -32.78 35.86
CA GLY A 55 2.67 -32.44 37.09
C GLY A 55 2.48 -31.00 37.56
N THR A 56 1.39 -30.34 37.14
CA THR A 56 1.04 -28.98 37.61
C THR A 56 0.71 -28.99 39.09
N GLN A 57 1.34 -28.10 39.85
CA GLN A 57 1.18 -27.96 41.29
C GLN A 57 0.71 -26.55 41.63
N ILE A 58 -0.15 -26.47 42.64
CA ILE A 58 -0.75 -25.22 43.10
C ILE A 58 -0.47 -25.04 44.59
N THR A 59 0.10 -23.89 44.95
CA THR A 59 0.25 -23.45 46.34
C THR A 59 -0.53 -22.16 46.53
N VAL A 60 -1.50 -22.15 47.46
CA VAL A 60 -2.29 -20.96 47.78
C VAL A 60 -1.68 -20.23 48.96
N VAL A 61 -1.31 -18.96 48.76
CA VAL A 61 -0.74 -18.05 49.75
C VAL A 61 -1.63 -16.80 49.86
N GLY A 62 -2.60 -16.85 50.78
CA GLY A 62 -3.63 -15.81 50.85
C GLY A 62 -4.47 -15.80 49.57
N ASP A 63 -4.55 -14.63 48.91
CA ASP A 63 -5.24 -14.48 47.62
C ASP A 63 -4.34 -14.83 46.40
N ARG A 64 -3.05 -15.11 46.61
CA ARG A 64 -2.13 -15.52 45.55
C ARG A 64 -2.13 -17.04 45.37
N ILE A 65 -2.27 -17.49 44.14
CA ILE A 65 -2.24 -18.88 43.71
C ILE A 65 -0.96 -19.09 42.90
N ASP A 66 0.07 -19.67 43.52
CA ASP A 66 1.34 -19.93 42.87
C ASP A 66 1.28 -21.25 42.08
N ILE A 67 1.40 -21.14 40.76
CA ILE A 67 1.39 -22.24 39.79
C ILE A 67 2.85 -22.60 39.48
N HIS A 68 3.21 -23.86 39.75
CA HIS A 68 4.58 -24.36 39.61
C HIS A 68 4.59 -25.86 39.31
N GLY A 69 5.77 -26.48 39.25
CA GLY A 69 5.90 -27.83 38.70
C GLY A 69 5.70 -27.79 37.19
N GLY A 70 4.82 -28.63 36.66
CA GLY A 70 4.60 -28.74 35.21
C GLY A 70 5.62 -29.65 34.53
N SER A 71 5.56 -29.67 33.20
CA SER A 71 6.45 -30.46 32.35
C SER A 71 7.21 -29.55 31.40
N LEU A 72 8.50 -29.81 31.18
CA LEU A 72 9.35 -29.05 30.27
C LEU A 72 9.48 -29.75 28.92
N SER A 73 9.69 -28.97 27.86
CA SER A 73 10.17 -29.48 26.58
C SER A 73 11.58 -30.05 26.68
N GLY A 74 12.00 -30.84 25.67
CA GLY A 74 13.31 -31.47 25.65
C GLY A 74 14.49 -30.48 25.66
N ASP A 75 14.29 -29.27 25.15
CA ASP A 75 15.24 -28.15 25.17
C ASP A 75 15.09 -27.24 26.41
N GLY A 76 14.04 -27.44 27.21
CA GLY A 76 13.74 -26.64 28.41
C GLY A 76 13.14 -25.25 28.15
N ALA A 77 12.88 -24.87 26.90
CA ALA A 77 12.36 -23.55 26.55
C ALA A 77 10.85 -23.39 26.82
N ASN A 78 10.08 -24.48 26.74
CA ASN A 78 8.62 -24.47 26.93
C ASN A 78 8.24 -25.14 28.26
N LEU A 79 7.45 -24.47 29.08
CA LEU A 79 6.87 -24.99 30.31
C LEU A 79 5.36 -25.19 30.16
N PHE A 80 4.89 -26.42 30.35
CA PHE A 80 3.50 -26.81 30.16
C PHE A 80 2.76 -27.01 31.48
N HIS A 81 1.55 -26.45 31.56
CA HIS A 81 0.60 -26.62 32.65
C HIS A 81 -0.77 -27.12 32.14
N SER A 82 -1.47 -27.86 33.00
CA SER A 82 -2.78 -28.42 32.67
C SER A 82 -3.74 -28.30 33.85
N PHE A 83 -4.95 -27.84 33.58
CA PHE A 83 -5.96 -27.50 34.58
C PHE A 83 -7.29 -28.19 34.29
N GLN A 84 -7.94 -28.68 35.34
CA GLN A 84 -9.32 -29.16 35.26
C GLN A 84 -10.29 -27.98 35.19
N GLU A 85 -10.01 -26.93 35.96
CA GLU A 85 -10.73 -25.65 35.96
C GLU A 85 -9.73 -24.52 36.13
N PHE A 86 -9.98 -23.38 35.50
CA PHE A 86 -9.14 -22.20 35.62
C PHE A 86 -10.02 -20.96 35.74
N GLY A 87 -10.14 -20.43 36.95
CA GLY A 87 -10.93 -19.23 37.23
C GLY A 87 -10.31 -18.40 38.36
N LEU A 88 -10.58 -17.11 38.33
CA LEU A 88 -10.12 -16.12 39.31
C LEU A 88 -11.25 -15.19 39.73
N THR A 89 -11.32 -14.91 41.04
CA THR A 89 -12.14 -13.82 41.60
C THR A 89 -11.35 -12.51 41.68
N ALA A 90 -12.05 -11.39 41.91
CA ALA A 90 -11.52 -10.01 41.91
C ALA A 90 -10.23 -9.80 42.70
N SER A 91 -10.07 -10.48 43.84
CA SER A 91 -8.91 -10.32 44.71
C SER A 91 -7.77 -11.30 44.39
N GLN A 92 -8.03 -12.33 43.59
CA GLN A 92 -7.08 -13.42 43.40
C GLN A 92 -6.05 -13.12 42.33
N ILE A 93 -4.86 -13.71 42.53
CA ILE A 93 -3.72 -13.61 41.63
C ILE A 93 -3.33 -15.02 41.21
N ALA A 94 -3.33 -15.33 39.91
CA ALA A 94 -2.65 -16.53 39.39
C ALA A 94 -1.21 -16.16 39.04
N ASN A 95 -0.25 -16.68 39.81
CA ASN A 95 1.16 -16.40 39.61
C ASN A 95 1.87 -17.64 39.04
N PHE A 96 2.22 -17.60 37.76
CA PHE A 96 3.03 -18.62 37.10
C PHE A 96 4.51 -18.42 37.45
N LEU A 97 5.10 -19.41 38.12
CA LEU A 97 6.52 -19.39 38.49
C LEU A 97 7.37 -19.86 37.31
N SER A 98 8.07 -18.92 36.69
CA SER A 98 9.06 -19.13 35.64
C SER A 98 10.49 -19.20 36.21
N GLN A 99 11.44 -19.50 35.34
CA GLN A 99 12.88 -19.54 35.59
C GLN A 99 13.65 -18.94 34.40
N PRO A 100 14.90 -18.46 34.59
CA PRO A 100 15.74 -18.08 33.47
C PRO A 100 15.91 -19.24 32.48
N GLY A 101 15.62 -18.99 31.20
CA GLY A 101 15.68 -19.99 30.13
C GLY A 101 14.34 -20.55 29.68
N ILE A 102 13.24 -20.29 30.42
CA ILE A 102 11.88 -20.58 29.94
C ILE A 102 11.42 -19.41 29.08
N GLU A 103 11.15 -19.66 27.82
CA GLU A 103 10.68 -18.66 26.84
C GLU A 103 9.15 -18.62 26.81
N HIS A 104 8.47 -19.78 26.91
CA HIS A 104 7.01 -19.86 26.82
C HIS A 104 6.41 -20.71 27.92
N ILE A 105 5.34 -20.21 28.54
CA ILE A 105 4.49 -20.94 29.48
C ILE A 105 3.16 -21.22 28.79
N LEU A 106 2.79 -22.49 28.63
CA LEU A 106 1.56 -22.91 27.97
C LEU A 106 0.63 -23.61 28.96
N GLY A 107 -0.48 -22.97 29.29
CA GLY A 107 -1.56 -23.51 30.12
C GLY A 107 -2.73 -24.00 29.28
N ARG A 108 -3.17 -25.25 29.47
CA ARG A 108 -4.42 -25.77 28.90
C ARG A 108 -5.48 -26.06 29.96
N VAL A 109 -6.75 -25.85 29.61
CA VAL A 109 -7.90 -26.29 30.41
C VAL A 109 -8.52 -27.51 29.74
N VAL A 110 -8.55 -28.64 30.44
CA VAL A 110 -9.10 -29.92 29.93
C VAL A 110 -10.57 -30.14 30.33
N GLY A 111 -11.10 -29.30 31.23
CA GLY A 111 -12.50 -29.34 31.64
C GLY A 111 -13.47 -28.74 30.63
N SER A 112 -14.76 -29.04 30.81
CA SER A 112 -15.84 -28.56 29.93
C SER A 112 -16.41 -27.19 30.30
N ASN A 113 -15.85 -26.53 31.32
CA ASN A 113 -16.33 -25.24 31.79
C ASN A 113 -15.47 -24.10 31.19
N PRO A 114 -16.08 -22.99 30.76
CA PRO A 114 -15.34 -21.77 30.39
C PRO A 114 -14.47 -21.27 31.54
N SER A 115 -13.40 -20.53 31.23
CA SER A 115 -12.56 -19.87 32.22
C SER A 115 -13.09 -18.49 32.55
N VAL A 116 -13.54 -18.25 33.80
CA VAL A 116 -13.90 -16.90 34.27
C VAL A 116 -12.74 -16.30 35.05
N ILE A 117 -12.00 -15.40 34.42
CA ILE A 117 -10.79 -14.76 34.95
C ILE A 117 -11.14 -13.32 35.30
N ASN A 118 -11.42 -13.06 36.57
CA ASN A 118 -11.74 -11.72 37.06
C ASN A 118 -10.71 -11.31 38.10
N GLY A 119 -9.41 -11.37 37.81
CA GLY A 119 -8.32 -11.07 38.76
C GLY A 119 -6.98 -10.88 38.03
N LEU A 120 -5.86 -10.94 38.74
CA LEU A 120 -4.53 -10.71 38.14
C LEU A 120 -3.90 -12.01 37.61
N LEU A 121 -3.52 -12.04 36.34
CA LEU A 121 -2.59 -13.04 35.78
C LEU A 121 -1.17 -12.49 35.86
N GLN A 122 -0.25 -13.25 36.45
CA GLN A 122 1.12 -12.82 36.70
C GLN A 122 2.13 -13.90 36.33
N VAL A 123 3.26 -13.51 35.78
CA VAL A 123 4.45 -14.37 35.61
C VAL A 123 5.60 -13.79 36.43
N THR A 124 6.27 -14.61 37.24
CA THR A 124 7.44 -14.20 38.03
C THR A 124 8.61 -15.16 37.84
N GLY A 125 9.85 -14.67 38.00
CA GLY A 125 11.07 -15.51 37.95
C GLY A 125 11.73 -15.67 36.57
N GLY A 126 11.12 -15.13 35.51
CA GLY A 126 11.63 -15.13 34.13
C GLY A 126 10.90 -14.09 33.26
N SER A 127 11.26 -14.00 31.98
CA SER A 127 10.66 -13.08 31.00
C SER A 127 9.78 -13.81 29.97
N SER A 128 9.07 -14.85 30.41
CA SER A 128 8.36 -15.77 29.52
C SER A 128 7.04 -15.20 28.99
N ASN A 129 6.68 -15.63 27.79
CA ASN A 129 5.35 -15.44 27.20
C ASN A 129 4.35 -16.38 27.89
N LEU A 130 3.08 -15.97 27.97
CA LEU A 130 2.01 -16.75 28.58
C LEU A 130 0.91 -17.08 27.56
N TYR A 131 0.70 -18.36 27.31
CA TYR A 131 -0.36 -18.90 26.46
C TYR A 131 -1.40 -19.59 27.33
N LEU A 132 -2.68 -19.24 27.15
CA LEU A 132 -3.81 -19.85 27.82
C LEU A 132 -4.83 -20.39 26.81
N MET A 133 -5.04 -21.70 26.83
CA MET A 133 -5.95 -22.41 25.92
C MET A 133 -7.14 -23.00 26.69
N ASN A 134 -8.36 -22.60 26.33
CA ASN A 134 -9.59 -23.25 26.80
C ASN A 134 -10.63 -23.30 25.67
N PRO A 135 -10.84 -24.46 25.02
CA PRO A 135 -11.84 -24.61 23.96
C PRO A 135 -13.29 -24.33 24.39
N SER A 136 -13.59 -24.42 25.69
CA SER A 136 -14.93 -24.14 26.23
C SER A 136 -15.28 -22.65 26.24
N GLY A 137 -14.28 -21.75 26.17
CA GLY A 137 -14.44 -20.30 26.21
C GLY A 137 -13.68 -19.61 27.35
N ILE A 138 -13.45 -18.31 27.24
CA ILE A 138 -12.73 -17.49 28.23
C ILE A 138 -13.45 -16.16 28.44
N ILE A 139 -13.68 -15.77 29.70
CA ILE A 139 -14.19 -14.45 30.08
C ILE A 139 -13.12 -13.75 30.93
N LEU A 140 -12.60 -12.64 30.42
CA LEU A 140 -11.72 -11.72 31.13
C LEU A 140 -12.60 -10.62 31.74
N GLY A 141 -12.92 -10.76 33.03
CA GLY A 141 -13.85 -9.88 33.74
C GLY A 141 -13.31 -8.46 33.98
N ALA A 142 -14.16 -7.58 34.52
CA ALA A 142 -13.82 -6.16 34.72
C ALA A 142 -12.61 -5.89 35.65
N GLN A 143 -12.22 -6.85 36.49
CA GLN A 143 -11.01 -6.77 37.33
C GLN A 143 -9.83 -7.60 36.77
N ALA A 144 -9.97 -8.17 35.57
CA ALA A 144 -8.89 -8.86 34.90
C ALA A 144 -7.75 -7.89 34.59
N GLN A 145 -6.53 -8.29 34.96
CA GLN A 145 -5.30 -7.55 34.71
C GLN A 145 -4.18 -8.52 34.34
N LEU A 146 -3.17 -8.01 33.64
CA LEU A 146 -1.98 -8.75 33.26
C LEU A 146 -0.74 -8.13 33.92
N ASN A 147 0.13 -8.98 34.44
CA ASN A 147 1.51 -8.67 34.80
C ASN A 147 2.40 -9.76 34.20
N VAL A 148 2.50 -9.71 32.89
CA VAL A 148 3.22 -10.68 32.05
C VAL A 148 4.43 -9.95 31.43
N PRO A 149 5.67 -10.41 31.68
CA PRO A 149 6.87 -9.75 31.17
C PRO A 149 7.02 -9.80 29.65
N GLY A 150 6.52 -10.87 29.02
CA GLY A 150 6.51 -11.09 27.57
C GLY A 150 5.10 -10.96 26.98
N ASP A 151 4.82 -11.77 25.97
CA ASP A 151 3.57 -11.79 25.22
C ASP A 151 2.44 -12.51 25.97
N PHE A 152 1.19 -12.13 25.70
CA PHE A 152 0.02 -12.81 26.21
C PHE A 152 -0.88 -13.32 25.08
N VAL A 153 -1.13 -14.62 25.07
CA VAL A 153 -1.99 -15.29 24.10
C VAL A 153 -3.13 -16.01 24.82
N ALA A 154 -4.37 -15.72 24.43
CA ALA A 154 -5.54 -16.45 24.89
C ALA A 154 -6.29 -17.05 23.70
N THR A 155 -6.63 -18.33 23.78
CA THR A 155 -7.28 -19.02 22.65
C THR A 155 -8.33 -20.06 23.05
N THR A 156 -9.34 -20.23 22.19
CA THR A 156 -10.29 -21.35 22.25
C THR A 156 -9.99 -22.45 21.23
N ALA A 157 -8.80 -22.41 20.60
CA ALA A 157 -8.28 -23.48 19.78
C ALA A 157 -8.24 -24.81 20.57
N THR A 158 -8.39 -25.92 19.85
CA THR A 158 -8.25 -27.28 20.35
C THR A 158 -6.80 -27.76 20.42
N GLY A 159 -5.86 -26.99 19.85
CA GLY A 159 -4.43 -27.23 20.04
C GLY A 159 -3.56 -26.06 19.58
N ILE A 160 -2.38 -25.97 20.18
CA ILE A 160 -1.31 -25.03 19.84
C ILE A 160 -0.17 -25.83 19.21
N GLY A 161 0.20 -25.49 17.98
CA GLY A 161 1.27 -26.12 17.22
C GLY A 161 2.56 -25.32 17.30
N LEU A 162 3.67 -26.04 17.30
CA LEU A 162 5.01 -25.47 17.32
C LEU A 162 5.63 -25.52 15.92
N ASP A 163 6.61 -24.66 15.66
CA ASP A 163 7.36 -24.61 14.41
C ASP A 163 8.09 -25.93 14.07
N SER A 164 8.31 -26.79 15.06
CA SER A 164 8.79 -28.17 14.90
C SER A 164 7.77 -29.13 14.26
N GLY A 165 6.51 -28.70 14.08
CA GLY A 165 5.40 -29.54 13.59
C GLY A 165 4.73 -30.38 14.66
N THR A 166 5.11 -30.21 15.94
CA THR A 166 4.50 -30.89 17.08
C THR A 166 3.35 -30.08 17.68
N TRP A 167 2.48 -30.73 18.46
CA TRP A 167 1.19 -30.15 18.86
C TRP A 167 0.85 -30.36 20.34
N PHE A 168 0.61 -29.26 21.03
CA PHE A 168 0.05 -29.22 22.37
C PHE A 168 -1.47 -29.14 22.30
N ASN A 169 -2.14 -30.31 22.37
CA ASN A 169 -3.60 -30.39 22.25
C ASN A 169 -4.31 -30.15 23.59
N ALA A 170 -5.54 -29.62 23.54
CA ALA A 170 -6.39 -29.41 24.70
C ALA A 170 -6.86 -30.73 25.32
N ILE A 171 -6.97 -31.80 24.53
CA ILE A 171 -7.37 -33.13 24.98
C ILE A 171 -6.25 -34.13 24.69
N GLY A 172 -6.11 -35.14 25.56
CA GLY A 172 -5.16 -36.23 25.42
C GLY A 172 -3.87 -36.01 26.21
N SER A 173 -2.93 -36.95 26.07
CA SER A 173 -1.65 -36.98 26.77
C SER A 173 -0.52 -36.54 25.84
N PRO A 174 0.03 -35.32 25.98
CA PRO A 174 1.11 -34.83 25.14
C PRO A 174 2.45 -35.50 25.48
N ASP A 175 3.30 -35.71 24.47
CA ASP A 175 4.73 -36.01 24.68
C ASP A 175 5.49 -34.69 24.84
N TYR A 176 5.57 -34.21 26.09
CA TYR A 176 6.19 -32.91 26.40
C TYR A 176 7.63 -32.79 25.89
N ALA A 177 8.42 -33.86 25.94
CA ALA A 177 9.81 -33.82 25.50
C ALA A 177 9.95 -33.51 24.00
N ALA A 178 8.94 -33.86 23.20
CA ALA A 178 8.89 -33.59 21.76
C ALA A 178 8.33 -32.19 21.42
N LEU A 179 7.67 -31.49 22.35
CA LEU A 179 7.09 -30.16 22.15
C LEU A 179 8.16 -29.05 22.23
N VAL A 180 9.17 -29.14 21.38
CA VAL A 180 10.27 -28.17 21.23
C VAL A 180 9.95 -27.13 20.16
N GLY A 181 10.57 -25.95 20.28
CA GLY A 181 10.39 -24.84 19.34
C GLY A 181 9.38 -23.78 19.80
N THR A 182 9.01 -22.87 18.90
CA THR A 182 8.15 -21.72 19.22
C THR A 182 6.70 -21.98 18.80
N PRO A 183 5.70 -21.69 19.65
CA PRO A 183 4.29 -21.74 19.27
C PRO A 183 3.99 -20.82 18.08
N ASN A 184 3.44 -21.37 17.01
CA ASN A 184 3.15 -20.62 15.79
C ASN A 184 1.89 -21.06 15.04
N GLN A 185 1.14 -22.03 15.58
CA GLN A 185 -0.04 -22.57 14.95
C GLN A 185 -1.17 -22.75 15.96
N PHE A 186 -2.41 -22.55 15.53
CA PHE A 186 -3.61 -22.76 16.36
C PHE A 186 -4.66 -23.49 15.55
N ALA A 187 -5.15 -24.59 16.07
CA ALA A 187 -6.14 -25.39 15.37
C ALA A 187 -7.51 -25.31 16.04
N PHE A 188 -8.53 -25.13 15.23
CA PHE A 188 -9.93 -25.10 15.63
C PHE A 188 -10.59 -26.34 15.04
N ASP A 189 -10.26 -27.52 15.55
CA ASP A 189 -10.64 -28.81 14.94
C ASP A 189 -12.14 -29.15 15.09
N GLN A 190 -12.92 -28.33 15.82
CA GLN A 190 -14.33 -28.55 16.08
C GLN A 190 -15.18 -27.54 15.29
N LEU A 191 -16.34 -27.99 14.81
CA LEU A 191 -17.33 -27.12 14.14
C LEU A 191 -17.89 -26.04 15.09
N ALA A 192 -18.13 -26.41 16.35
CA ALA A 192 -18.52 -25.47 17.39
C ALA A 192 -17.29 -25.04 18.19
N THR A 193 -17.00 -23.75 18.21
CA THR A 193 -15.82 -23.15 18.84
C THR A 193 -16.24 -22.23 19.98
N GLY A 194 -15.45 -22.21 21.07
CA GLY A 194 -15.74 -21.34 22.22
C GLY A 194 -15.48 -19.87 21.90
N ALA A 195 -16.09 -18.97 22.67
CA ALA A 195 -15.90 -17.52 22.56
C ALA A 195 -14.93 -16.94 23.60
N ILE A 196 -14.31 -15.80 23.28
CA ILE A 196 -13.54 -14.97 24.22
C ILE A 196 -14.26 -13.64 24.43
N VAL A 197 -14.49 -13.27 25.69
CA VAL A 197 -15.06 -11.98 26.08
C VAL A 197 -14.08 -11.23 26.97
N ASN A 198 -13.63 -10.03 26.55
CA ASN A 198 -12.83 -9.14 27.38
C ASN A 198 -13.62 -7.91 27.82
N VAL A 199 -13.74 -7.75 29.13
CA VAL A 199 -14.32 -6.58 29.82
C VAL A 199 -13.26 -5.89 30.70
N GLY A 200 -12.09 -6.52 30.87
CA GLY A 200 -11.02 -6.05 31.75
C GLY A 200 -10.09 -5.03 31.11
N ASN A 201 -9.06 -4.66 31.86
CA ASN A 201 -7.97 -3.80 31.38
C ASN A 201 -6.72 -4.66 31.21
N LEU A 202 -6.44 -5.03 29.97
CA LEU A 202 -5.30 -5.87 29.62
C LEU A 202 -4.14 -4.98 29.17
N THR A 203 -2.97 -5.13 29.79
CA THR A 203 -1.79 -4.36 29.43
C THR A 203 -0.54 -5.23 29.50
N VAL A 204 0.28 -5.17 28.46
CA VAL A 204 1.62 -5.79 28.42
C VAL A 204 2.68 -4.69 28.34
N ASN A 205 3.95 -5.07 28.54
CA ASN A 205 5.06 -4.13 28.42
C ASN A 205 5.23 -3.65 26.98
N ALA A 206 5.94 -2.52 26.82
CA ALA A 206 6.19 -1.95 25.51
C ALA A 206 6.95 -2.95 24.61
N GLY A 207 6.53 -3.04 23.34
CA GLY A 207 7.09 -3.96 22.35
C GLY A 207 6.56 -5.40 22.39
N ASN A 208 5.75 -5.76 23.40
CA ASN A 208 5.13 -7.09 23.49
C ASN A 208 3.74 -7.12 22.83
N GLU A 209 3.14 -8.30 22.73
CA GLU A 209 1.83 -8.49 22.11
C GLU A 209 0.72 -9.06 23.00
N ILE A 210 -0.52 -8.76 22.59
CA ILE A 210 -1.73 -9.43 23.07
C ILE A 210 -2.46 -10.06 21.87
N LEU A 211 -2.64 -11.37 21.91
CA LEU A 211 -3.31 -12.15 20.87
C LEU A 211 -4.54 -12.89 21.44
N LEU A 212 -5.72 -12.56 20.94
CA LEU A 212 -6.99 -13.21 21.29
C LEU A 212 -7.55 -13.95 20.07
N LEU A 213 -7.56 -15.29 20.11
CA LEU A 213 -8.01 -16.15 19.01
C LEU A 213 -9.16 -17.04 19.44
N ALA A 214 -10.36 -16.84 18.88
CA ALA A 214 -11.52 -17.62 19.29
C ALA A 214 -12.49 -17.88 18.15
N GLY A 215 -13.47 -18.75 18.36
CA GLY A 215 -14.60 -18.92 17.45
C GLY A 215 -15.42 -17.65 17.25
N GLN A 216 -15.56 -16.89 18.33
CA GLN A 216 -16.19 -15.58 18.37
C GLN A 216 -15.46 -14.74 19.42
N THR A 217 -15.31 -13.44 19.17
CA THR A 217 -14.63 -12.53 20.10
C THR A 217 -15.50 -11.31 20.41
N ALA A 218 -15.46 -10.87 21.65
CA ALA A 218 -16.10 -9.63 22.09
C ALA A 218 -15.15 -8.85 23.02
N ASN A 219 -14.74 -7.66 22.62
CA ASN A 219 -14.00 -6.73 23.48
C ASN A 219 -14.89 -5.54 23.85
N THR A 220 -15.03 -5.25 25.13
CA THR A 220 -15.66 -4.03 25.67
C THR A 220 -14.82 -3.35 26.74
N GLY A 221 -13.72 -4.00 27.15
CA GLY A 221 -12.70 -3.43 28.02
C GLY A 221 -11.60 -2.70 27.26
N ASN A 222 -10.47 -2.47 27.94
CA ASN A 222 -9.31 -1.81 27.36
C ASN A 222 -8.16 -2.79 27.12
N ILE A 223 -7.47 -2.66 25.99
CA ILE A 223 -6.28 -3.43 25.65
C ILE A 223 -5.16 -2.47 25.27
N SER A 224 -4.00 -2.61 25.89
CA SER A 224 -2.84 -1.77 25.62
C SER A 224 -1.56 -2.59 25.46
N ALA A 225 -0.90 -2.43 24.32
CA ALA A 225 0.41 -2.98 24.00
C ALA A 225 1.27 -1.87 23.37
N PRO A 226 1.80 -0.93 24.18
CA PRO A 226 2.56 0.22 23.68
C PRO A 226 3.73 -0.22 22.79
N ASP A 227 3.96 0.43 21.65
CA ASP A 227 5.00 0.05 20.66
C ASP A 227 4.97 -1.43 20.20
N GLY A 228 3.91 -2.15 20.54
CA GLY A 228 3.74 -3.58 20.31
C GLY A 228 2.48 -3.82 19.48
N ARG A 229 1.84 -4.97 19.71
CA ARG A 229 0.74 -5.45 18.85
C ARG A 229 -0.48 -5.92 19.62
N VAL A 230 -1.65 -5.63 19.06
CA VAL A 230 -2.92 -6.26 19.47
C VAL A 230 -3.54 -6.95 18.27
N THR A 231 -3.82 -8.24 18.40
CA THR A 231 -4.59 -8.99 17.39
C THR A 231 -5.77 -9.67 18.06
N ILE A 232 -6.97 -9.39 17.55
CA ILE A 232 -8.22 -10.05 17.94
C ILE A 232 -8.80 -10.67 16.68
N ALA A 233 -8.90 -11.99 16.65
CA ALA A 233 -9.44 -12.69 15.49
C ALA A 233 -10.53 -13.70 15.89
N ALA A 234 -11.66 -13.60 15.19
CA ALA A 234 -12.67 -14.65 15.15
C ALA A 234 -12.32 -15.65 14.04
N VAL A 235 -12.25 -16.92 14.40
CA VAL A 235 -11.70 -18.00 13.55
C VAL A 235 -12.78 -19.06 13.34
N PRO A 236 -13.03 -19.49 12.09
CA PRO A 236 -13.99 -20.56 11.81
C PRO A 236 -13.61 -21.87 12.50
N GLY A 237 -14.63 -22.66 12.79
CA GLY A 237 -14.43 -24.07 13.10
C GLY A 237 -13.82 -24.82 11.91
N GLU A 238 -13.25 -25.98 12.17
CA GLU A 238 -12.57 -26.82 11.17
C GLU A 238 -11.47 -26.06 10.40
N SER A 239 -10.74 -25.20 11.09
CA SER A 239 -9.71 -24.34 10.49
C SER A 239 -8.39 -24.36 11.26
N LEU A 240 -7.32 -24.02 10.55
CA LEU A 240 -5.96 -23.89 11.05
C LEU A 240 -5.48 -22.45 10.86
N VAL A 241 -4.96 -21.87 11.93
CA VAL A 241 -4.33 -20.56 11.92
C VAL A 241 -2.82 -20.74 11.99
N ARG A 242 -2.09 -20.13 11.06
CA ARG A 242 -0.62 -20.09 11.06
C ARG A 242 -0.10 -18.67 11.28
N ILE A 243 0.90 -18.58 12.14
CA ILE A 243 1.71 -17.38 12.41
C ILE A 243 3.09 -17.62 11.79
N SER A 244 3.47 -16.86 10.77
CA SER A 244 4.71 -17.09 10.01
C SER A 244 5.92 -16.29 10.52
N GLN A 245 5.64 -15.23 11.27
CA GLN A 245 6.58 -14.37 11.98
C GLN A 245 5.94 -14.10 13.34
N SER A 246 6.72 -13.99 14.43
CA SER A 246 6.19 -13.70 15.77
C SER A 246 5.12 -12.60 15.71
N GLY A 247 3.88 -12.96 16.05
CA GLY A 247 2.74 -12.04 16.06
C GLY A 247 2.01 -11.76 14.74
N HIS A 248 2.49 -12.22 13.58
CA HIS A 248 1.83 -11.97 12.28
C HIS A 248 0.91 -13.12 11.90
N LEU A 249 -0.40 -12.87 11.87
CA LEU A 249 -1.37 -13.78 11.26
C LEU A 249 -1.12 -13.82 9.75
N LEU A 250 -0.54 -14.91 9.24
CA LEU A 250 -0.22 -15.03 7.81
C LEU A 250 -1.30 -15.75 7.04
N SER A 251 -2.00 -16.71 7.63
CA SER A 251 -3.02 -17.45 6.88
C SER A 251 -3.98 -18.16 7.81
N LEU A 252 -5.24 -18.12 7.42
CA LEU A 252 -6.25 -19.07 7.83
C LEU A 252 -6.28 -20.15 6.75
N GLU A 253 -5.68 -21.31 7.05
CA GLU A 253 -5.74 -22.49 6.21
C GLU A 253 -6.93 -23.33 6.67
N VAL A 254 -7.87 -23.62 5.76
CA VAL A 254 -8.96 -24.55 6.07
C VAL A 254 -8.43 -25.96 5.81
N ASP A 255 -7.60 -26.46 6.73
CA ASP A 255 -7.14 -27.84 6.74
C ASP A 255 -8.20 -28.73 7.44
N PRO A 256 -8.42 -29.98 6.97
CA PRO A 256 -9.31 -30.90 7.66
C PRO A 256 -8.87 -31.09 9.12
N PRO A 257 -9.82 -31.22 10.06
CA PRO A 257 -9.51 -31.28 11.49
C PRO A 257 -8.46 -32.35 11.78
N ARG A 258 -7.46 -32.00 12.61
CA ARG A 258 -6.27 -32.82 12.84
C ARG A 258 -6.65 -34.10 13.60
N THR A 259 -7.04 -35.15 12.88
CA THR A 259 -7.39 -36.43 13.50
C THR A 259 -6.13 -37.21 13.85
N ASN A 260 -5.50 -36.89 14.98
CA ASN A 260 -4.49 -37.78 15.55
C ASN A 260 -5.20 -38.90 16.34
N THR A 261 -5.65 -39.92 15.60
CA THR A 261 -6.11 -41.23 16.12
C THR A 261 -7.17 -41.21 17.23
N GLY A 262 -8.44 -41.05 16.86
CA GLY A 262 -9.59 -41.52 17.63
C GLY A 262 -10.19 -40.53 18.64
N GLU A 263 -11.39 -40.05 18.32
CA GLU A 263 -12.29 -39.22 19.15
C GLU A 263 -11.63 -37.99 19.82
N LEU A 264 -11.68 -36.83 19.15
CA LEU A 264 -11.74 -35.57 19.90
C LEU A 264 -12.96 -35.71 20.82
N ALA A 265 -12.72 -35.89 22.12
CA ALA A 265 -13.81 -35.90 23.08
C ALA A 265 -14.65 -34.64 22.86
N THR A 266 -15.97 -34.79 22.78
CA THR A 266 -16.87 -33.66 22.51
C THR A 266 -16.74 -32.68 23.67
N ILE A 267 -15.98 -31.60 23.47
CA ILE A 267 -15.97 -30.45 24.37
C ILE A 267 -17.26 -29.69 24.06
N THR A 268 -17.99 -29.29 25.10
CA THR A 268 -19.15 -28.42 24.92
C THR A 268 -18.65 -26.98 24.87
N ALA A 269 -18.42 -26.47 23.66
CA ALA A 269 -18.12 -25.05 23.45
C ALA A 269 -19.30 -24.19 23.91
N SER A 270 -19.03 -23.12 24.66
CA SER A 270 -20.05 -22.13 25.01
C SER A 270 -20.09 -21.03 23.94
N ASP A 271 -21.28 -20.77 23.41
CA ASP A 271 -21.52 -19.64 22.51
C ASP A 271 -21.50 -18.30 23.27
N LEU A 272 -21.40 -17.21 22.50
CA LEU A 272 -21.29 -15.86 23.08
C LEU A 272 -22.51 -15.50 23.96
N PRO A 273 -23.79 -15.71 23.56
CA PRO A 273 -24.93 -15.42 24.43
C PRO A 273 -24.94 -16.21 25.75
N THR A 274 -24.52 -17.48 25.73
CA THR A 274 -24.42 -18.28 26.95
C THR A 274 -23.35 -17.73 27.89
N LEU A 275 -22.21 -17.28 27.37
CA LEU A 275 -21.17 -16.62 28.19
C LEU A 275 -21.64 -15.29 28.78
N LEU A 276 -22.38 -14.49 28.00
CA LEU A 276 -22.91 -13.19 28.44
C LEU A 276 -23.99 -13.34 29.52
N THR A 277 -24.87 -14.34 29.41
CA THR A 277 -25.98 -14.55 30.37
C THR A 277 -25.61 -15.42 31.57
N GLY A 278 -24.65 -16.33 31.41
CA GLY A 278 -24.25 -17.30 32.44
C GLY A 278 -23.24 -16.80 33.46
N SER A 279 -22.51 -15.71 33.17
CA SER A 279 -21.39 -15.24 34.00
C SER A 279 -21.75 -14.25 35.10
N GLY A 280 -22.90 -13.57 34.99
CA GLY A 280 -23.31 -12.51 35.93
C GLY A 280 -22.43 -11.26 35.91
N ILE A 281 -21.55 -11.13 34.91
CA ILE A 281 -20.66 -9.99 34.69
C ILE A 281 -21.35 -9.04 33.70
N ASN A 282 -21.42 -7.75 34.01
CA ASN A 282 -21.86 -6.75 33.03
C ASN A 282 -20.74 -6.57 32.00
N THR A 283 -21.01 -6.96 30.77
CA THR A 283 -20.06 -6.96 29.66
C THR A 283 -20.24 -5.77 28.71
N GLY A 284 -21.22 -4.88 28.94
CA GLY A 284 -21.61 -3.84 27.98
C GLY A 284 -22.32 -4.36 26.72
N LEU A 285 -22.65 -5.66 26.70
CA LEU A 285 -23.45 -6.31 25.67
C LEU A 285 -24.65 -7.00 26.34
N THR A 286 -25.85 -6.75 25.81
CA THR A 286 -27.09 -7.38 26.28
C THR A 286 -27.55 -8.45 25.31
N VAL A 287 -27.93 -9.62 25.82
CA VAL A 287 -28.61 -10.65 25.03
C VAL A 287 -30.11 -10.33 25.00
N MET A 288 -30.64 -10.08 23.81
CA MET A 288 -32.05 -9.82 23.59
C MET A 288 -32.90 -11.08 23.76
N ALA A 289 -34.21 -10.90 23.97
CA ALA A 289 -35.16 -12.03 24.05
C ALA A 289 -35.24 -12.87 22.76
N THR A 290 -34.75 -12.33 21.63
CA THR A 290 -34.61 -13.02 20.34
C THR A 290 -33.38 -13.92 20.25
N GLY A 291 -32.45 -13.84 21.21
CA GLY A 291 -31.15 -14.52 21.18
C GLY A 291 -30.05 -13.74 20.45
N GLU A 292 -30.37 -12.57 19.91
CA GLU A 292 -29.39 -11.64 19.31
C GLU A 292 -28.64 -10.86 20.40
N ILE A 293 -27.47 -10.34 20.03
CA ILE A 293 -26.63 -9.54 20.94
C ILE A 293 -26.84 -8.07 20.60
N GLN A 294 -27.00 -7.22 21.60
CA GLN A 294 -27.13 -5.77 21.43
C GLN A 294 -25.99 -5.06 22.17
N ALA A 295 -25.33 -4.12 21.52
CA ALA A 295 -24.36 -3.26 22.18
C ALA A 295 -25.08 -2.22 23.06
N ASP A 296 -24.79 -2.18 24.36
CA ASP A 296 -25.50 -1.33 25.31
C ASP A 296 -25.30 0.17 25.02
N ALA A 297 -24.09 0.54 24.57
CA ALA A 297 -23.71 1.92 24.32
C ALA A 297 -24.46 2.56 23.13
N THR A 298 -24.82 1.76 22.13
CA THR A 298 -25.35 2.25 20.84
C THR A 298 -26.76 1.74 20.56
N GLY A 299 -27.24 0.72 21.29
CA GLY A 299 -28.50 0.04 21.00
C GLY A 299 -28.48 -0.79 19.72
N THR A 300 -27.29 -1.06 19.18
CA THR A 300 -27.11 -1.74 17.90
C THR A 300 -27.23 -3.25 18.06
N VAL A 301 -28.08 -3.89 17.25
CA VAL A 301 -28.26 -5.36 17.23
C VAL A 301 -27.22 -5.99 16.32
N LEU A 302 -26.60 -7.06 16.79
CA LEU A 302 -25.47 -7.75 16.20
C LEU A 302 -25.86 -9.19 15.85
N PRO A 303 -25.47 -9.68 14.66
CA PRO A 303 -25.64 -11.08 14.32
C PRO A 303 -24.91 -11.96 15.33
N ASN A 304 -25.63 -12.87 15.99
CA ASN A 304 -25.03 -13.93 16.79
C ASN A 304 -24.67 -15.12 15.88
N THR A 305 -23.78 -14.89 14.93
CA THR A 305 -23.22 -15.94 14.08
C THR A 305 -21.82 -16.31 14.54
N PRO A 306 -21.37 -17.57 14.39
CA PRO A 306 -19.95 -17.91 14.47
C PRO A 306 -19.09 -16.97 13.62
N GLU A 307 -17.79 -16.87 13.94
CA GLU A 307 -16.80 -16.06 13.20
C GLU A 307 -16.99 -14.54 13.28
N THR A 308 -17.76 -14.08 14.28
CA THR A 308 -17.99 -12.66 14.52
C THR A 308 -16.97 -12.11 15.53
N ASN A 309 -16.34 -10.98 15.18
CA ASN A 309 -15.49 -10.20 16.05
C ASN A 309 -16.15 -8.85 16.37
N LEU A 310 -16.45 -8.63 17.65
CA LEU A 310 -17.11 -7.44 18.17
C LEU A 310 -16.13 -6.62 19.02
N VAL A 311 -15.97 -5.35 18.69
CA VAL A 311 -15.02 -4.47 19.36
C VAL A 311 -15.70 -3.18 19.81
N SER A 312 -15.49 -2.85 21.08
CA SER A 312 -15.80 -1.60 21.76
C SER A 312 -14.67 -1.31 22.75
N GLY A 313 -14.77 -0.23 23.52
CA GLY A 313 -13.71 0.19 24.45
C GLY A 313 -12.46 0.70 23.73
N THR A 314 -11.32 0.74 24.42
CA THR A 314 -10.07 1.28 23.86
C THR A 314 -9.05 0.20 23.55
N ILE A 315 -8.44 0.26 22.36
CA ILE A 315 -7.30 -0.56 21.95
C ILE A 315 -6.15 0.38 21.58
N THR A 316 -4.99 0.23 22.22
CA THR A 316 -3.80 1.05 21.96
C THR A 316 -2.59 0.17 21.67
N ALA A 317 -2.03 0.23 20.46
CA ALA A 317 -0.82 -0.50 20.06
C ALA A 317 -0.25 0.04 18.75
N ALA A 318 1.05 -0.15 18.47
CA ALA A 318 1.63 0.27 17.19
C ALA A 318 1.05 -0.51 16.00
N GLU A 319 0.62 -1.75 16.22
CA GLU A 319 -0.12 -2.54 15.23
C GLU A 319 -1.40 -3.14 15.82
N VAL A 320 -2.55 -2.89 15.16
CA VAL A 320 -3.86 -3.41 15.56
C VAL A 320 -4.49 -4.20 14.41
N ASN A 321 -4.79 -5.48 14.65
CA ASN A 321 -5.47 -6.34 13.69
C ASN A 321 -6.80 -6.85 14.27
N LEU A 322 -7.93 -6.48 13.66
CA LEU A 322 -9.28 -6.86 14.08
C LEU A 322 -9.95 -7.69 12.97
N LEU A 323 -10.02 -9.00 13.16
CA LEU A 323 -10.27 -9.96 12.08
C LEU A 323 -11.43 -10.91 12.38
N GLY A 324 -12.08 -11.42 11.34
CA GLY A 324 -13.21 -12.36 11.39
C GLY A 324 -14.00 -12.36 10.09
N ASP A 325 -14.91 -13.31 9.87
CA ASP A 325 -15.84 -13.27 8.72
C ASP A 325 -16.79 -12.06 8.82
N ARG A 326 -17.12 -11.68 10.05
CA ARG A 326 -17.86 -10.45 10.37
C ARG A 326 -17.11 -9.64 11.41
N VAL A 327 -16.84 -8.37 11.12
CA VAL A 327 -16.16 -7.45 12.05
C VAL A 327 -17.06 -6.24 12.34
N GLY A 328 -17.26 -5.95 13.64
CA GLY A 328 -18.10 -4.86 14.09
C GLY A 328 -17.41 -3.99 15.15
N LEU A 329 -17.27 -2.69 14.90
CA LEU A 329 -16.76 -1.70 15.84
C LEU A 329 -17.89 -0.76 16.30
N PHE A 330 -18.05 -0.63 17.62
CA PHE A 330 -19.14 0.12 18.26
C PHE A 330 -18.61 1.00 19.39
N ALA A 331 -18.66 2.32 19.22
CA ALA A 331 -18.03 3.26 20.14
C ALA A 331 -16.59 2.82 20.51
N ALA A 332 -15.87 2.26 19.53
CA ALA A 332 -14.53 1.72 19.71
C ALA A 332 -13.50 2.81 19.49
N GLN A 333 -12.50 2.88 20.36
CA GLN A 333 -11.36 3.78 20.24
C GLN A 333 -10.12 2.96 19.91
N VAL A 334 -9.72 2.96 18.63
CA VAL A 334 -8.52 2.27 18.17
C VAL A 334 -7.42 3.31 17.97
N ASP A 335 -6.32 3.19 18.68
CA ASP A 335 -5.21 4.14 18.65
C ASP A 335 -3.88 3.44 18.38
N ALA A 336 -3.41 3.59 17.15
CA ALA A 336 -2.09 3.19 16.70
C ALA A 336 -1.17 4.39 16.45
N SER A 337 -1.42 5.53 17.10
CA SER A 337 -0.58 6.71 16.97
C SER A 337 0.79 6.49 17.61
N GLY A 338 1.83 7.10 17.03
CA GLY A 338 3.21 6.95 17.49
C GLY A 338 3.99 8.27 17.49
N ALA A 339 5.05 8.34 18.29
CA ALA A 339 5.84 9.57 18.44
C ALA A 339 6.59 9.95 17.16
N THR A 340 7.25 8.97 16.51
CA THR A 340 8.13 9.19 15.34
C THR A 340 7.54 8.69 14.02
N GLY A 341 6.23 8.41 14.01
CA GLY A 341 5.49 7.89 12.87
C GLY A 341 4.19 7.23 13.34
N GLY A 342 3.17 7.22 12.49
CA GLY A 342 1.93 6.50 12.78
C GLY A 342 2.06 4.99 12.58
N GLY A 343 1.29 4.22 13.38
CA GLY A 343 1.23 2.77 13.32
C GLY A 343 0.30 2.22 12.24
N ASN A 344 -0.08 0.94 12.38
CA ASN A 344 -0.88 0.22 11.39
C ASN A 344 -2.15 -0.36 12.00
N VAL A 345 -3.30 -0.11 11.37
CA VAL A 345 -4.60 -0.64 11.76
C VAL A 345 -5.21 -1.40 10.60
N ARG A 346 -5.56 -2.67 10.81
CA ARG A 346 -6.26 -3.52 9.84
C ARG A 346 -7.57 -4.04 10.43
N ILE A 347 -8.67 -3.75 9.76
CA ILE A 347 -10.02 -4.13 10.19
C ILE A 347 -10.68 -4.89 9.06
N GLY A 348 -10.92 -6.18 9.27
CA GLY A 348 -11.60 -7.04 8.30
C GLY A 348 -10.79 -7.41 7.05
N GLY A 349 -9.56 -6.95 6.85
CA GLY A 349 -8.73 -7.40 5.73
C GLY A 349 -7.47 -6.56 5.56
N ASP A 350 -6.75 -6.78 4.46
CA ASP A 350 -5.58 -5.98 4.06
C ASP A 350 -5.90 -5.17 2.78
N TYR A 351 -4.88 -4.50 2.27
CA TYR A 351 -4.91 -3.60 1.11
C TYR A 351 -5.67 -4.17 -0.08
N ARG A 352 -6.74 -3.51 -0.52
CA ARG A 352 -7.60 -3.97 -1.63
C ARG A 352 -8.14 -5.40 -1.48
N GLY A 353 -8.14 -5.95 -0.27
CA GLY A 353 -8.42 -7.36 -0.02
C GLY A 353 -7.35 -8.31 -0.58
N GLU A 354 -6.22 -7.78 -1.03
CA GLU A 354 -5.06 -8.47 -1.59
C GLU A 354 -3.96 -8.51 -0.54
N GLY A 355 -3.97 -9.52 0.31
CA GLY A 355 -2.97 -9.69 1.37
C GLY A 355 -3.24 -10.93 2.19
N THR A 356 -2.25 -11.42 2.91
CA THR A 356 -2.26 -12.77 3.52
C THR A 356 -3.26 -12.95 4.68
N ILE A 357 -3.74 -11.83 5.25
CA ILE A 357 -4.77 -11.81 6.29
C ILE A 357 -6.14 -12.18 5.68
N PRO A 358 -6.99 -12.97 6.38
CA PRO A 358 -8.34 -13.29 5.89
C PRO A 358 -9.24 -12.06 5.76
N ASN A 359 -9.98 -11.98 4.66
CA ASN A 359 -10.96 -10.93 4.44
C ASN A 359 -12.30 -11.28 5.12
N ALA A 360 -12.89 -10.30 5.77
CA ALA A 360 -14.25 -10.34 6.27
C ALA A 360 -15.22 -10.34 5.10
N THR A 361 -16.31 -11.09 5.19
CA THR A 361 -17.45 -10.89 4.30
C THR A 361 -18.13 -9.55 4.60
N ASN A 362 -18.22 -9.15 5.87
CA ASN A 362 -18.85 -7.90 6.28
C ASN A 362 -18.07 -7.17 7.38
N THR A 363 -17.85 -5.87 7.17
CA THR A 363 -17.24 -4.97 8.16
C THR A 363 -18.16 -3.80 8.42
N THR A 364 -18.41 -3.49 9.70
CA THR A 364 -19.23 -2.36 10.13
C THR A 364 -18.51 -1.56 11.20
N VAL A 365 -18.41 -0.24 11.00
CA VAL A 365 -17.88 0.72 11.97
C VAL A 365 -18.93 1.79 12.20
N ASP A 366 -19.37 1.96 13.45
CA ASP A 366 -20.41 2.91 13.80
C ASP A 366 -19.90 4.37 13.91
N GLU A 367 -20.84 5.31 14.05
CA GLU A 367 -20.56 6.74 14.09
C GLU A 367 -19.80 7.21 15.35
N HIS A 368 -19.75 6.38 16.39
CA HIS A 368 -19.09 6.69 17.65
C HIS A 368 -17.67 6.12 17.74
N SER A 369 -17.24 5.37 16.73
CA SER A 369 -15.91 4.76 16.70
C SER A 369 -14.87 5.71 16.10
N GLN A 370 -13.68 5.76 16.71
CA GLN A 370 -12.54 6.55 16.25
C GLN A 370 -11.34 5.64 16.04
N ILE A 371 -10.66 5.82 14.91
CA ILE A 371 -9.49 5.05 14.52
C ILE A 371 -8.36 6.05 14.21
N GLN A 372 -7.28 5.97 14.97
CA GLN A 372 -6.16 6.90 14.90
C GLN A 372 -4.87 6.14 14.59
N ALA A 373 -4.07 6.68 13.68
CA ALA A 373 -2.74 6.20 13.34
C ALA A 373 -1.84 7.43 13.07
N ASP A 374 -1.88 8.42 13.96
CA ASP A 374 -1.20 9.70 13.76
C ASP A 374 0.28 9.63 14.16
N ALA A 375 1.13 10.43 13.50
CA ALA A 375 2.46 10.76 13.99
C ALA A 375 2.38 12.00 14.88
N ILE A 376 2.87 11.90 16.11
CA ILE A 376 2.67 12.93 17.14
C ILE A 376 3.79 13.99 17.13
N ASP A 377 5.05 13.57 17.15
CA ASP A 377 6.21 14.47 17.30
C ASP A 377 6.94 14.72 15.96
N SER A 378 7.18 13.66 15.19
CA SER A 378 7.84 13.68 13.87
C SER A 378 7.43 12.46 13.03
N GLY A 379 7.74 12.45 11.73
CA GLY A 379 7.48 11.29 10.86
C GLY A 379 6.16 11.37 10.10
N ASP A 380 5.97 10.36 9.25
CA ASP A 380 4.80 10.23 8.39
C ASP A 380 3.60 9.64 9.15
N GLY A 381 2.40 10.00 8.72
CA GLY A 381 1.16 9.39 9.22
C GLY A 381 1.11 7.89 8.92
N GLY A 382 0.36 7.17 9.75
CA GLY A 382 0.29 5.71 9.72
C GLY A 382 -0.62 5.17 8.62
N ARG A 383 -0.97 3.89 8.77
CA ARG A 383 -1.79 3.15 7.80
C ARG A 383 -3.06 2.62 8.45
N VAL A 384 -4.21 2.87 7.84
CA VAL A 384 -5.50 2.29 8.25
C VAL A 384 -6.15 1.61 7.06
N ILE A 385 -6.56 0.35 7.22
CA ILE A 385 -7.30 -0.41 6.21
C ILE A 385 -8.57 -0.97 6.82
N ILE A 386 -9.68 -0.73 6.14
CA ILE A 386 -10.99 -1.26 6.48
C ILE A 386 -11.56 -1.93 5.24
N TRP A 387 -11.74 -3.25 5.31
CA TRP A 387 -12.07 -4.08 4.17
C TRP A 387 -13.21 -5.05 4.44
N ALA A 388 -13.98 -5.37 3.40
CA ALA A 388 -14.86 -6.53 3.35
C ALA A 388 -15.14 -6.98 1.90
N ASP A 389 -15.26 -8.29 1.69
CA ASP A 389 -15.51 -8.90 0.38
C ASP A 389 -16.96 -8.70 -0.12
N ASN A 390 -17.94 -8.57 0.79
CA ASN A 390 -19.31 -8.24 0.41
C ASN A 390 -19.65 -6.79 0.75
N THR A 391 -19.66 -6.40 2.02
CA THR A 391 -20.03 -5.01 2.36
C THR A 391 -19.22 -4.43 3.50
N THR A 392 -18.60 -3.28 3.22
CA THR A 392 -18.03 -2.39 4.24
C THR A 392 -19.01 -1.25 4.50
N ARG A 393 -19.32 -1.02 5.77
CA ARG A 393 -20.10 0.14 6.22
C ARG A 393 -19.32 0.93 7.24
N PHE A 394 -19.14 2.21 7.01
CA PHE A 394 -18.27 3.05 7.83
C PHE A 394 -18.92 4.40 8.13
N TRP A 395 -19.14 4.69 9.42
CA TRP A 395 -19.65 5.97 9.91
C TRP A 395 -18.69 6.71 10.84
N GLY A 396 -17.60 6.06 11.26
CA GLY A 396 -16.70 6.57 12.29
C GLY A 396 -15.79 7.71 11.84
N GLU A 397 -14.73 7.94 12.60
CA GLU A 397 -13.67 8.90 12.32
C GLU A 397 -12.33 8.18 12.10
N ILE A 398 -11.55 8.64 11.11
CA ILE A 398 -10.21 8.10 10.83
C ILE A 398 -9.21 9.25 10.76
N THR A 399 -8.13 9.14 11.54
CA THR A 399 -6.96 10.02 11.40
C THR A 399 -5.70 9.19 11.14
N ALA A 400 -4.91 9.63 10.17
CA ALA A 400 -3.54 9.17 9.96
C ALA A 400 -2.68 10.36 9.51
N GLN A 401 -2.69 11.40 10.33
CA GLN A 401 -1.95 12.63 10.10
C GLN A 401 -0.46 12.42 10.35
N GLY A 402 0.36 13.05 9.51
CA GLY A 402 1.80 13.10 9.71
C GLY A 402 2.29 14.46 10.16
N VAL A 403 3.41 14.50 10.86
CA VAL A 403 4.16 15.74 11.04
C VAL A 403 4.91 16.09 9.76
N ASP A 404 5.51 15.07 9.14
CA ASP A 404 6.18 15.16 7.84
C ASP A 404 5.13 14.98 6.73
N ASN A 405 4.93 13.79 6.18
CA ASN A 405 3.89 13.52 5.18
C ASN A 405 2.66 12.83 5.80
N GLY A 406 1.49 13.10 5.25
CA GLY A 406 0.27 12.42 5.65
C GLY A 406 0.28 10.92 5.36
N GLY A 407 -0.51 10.17 6.11
CA GLY A 407 -0.57 8.71 6.05
C GLY A 407 -1.46 8.14 4.94
N PHE A 408 -1.84 6.89 5.10
CA PHE A 408 -2.66 6.16 4.12
C PHE A 408 -3.90 5.56 4.77
N VAL A 409 -5.07 5.81 4.20
CA VAL A 409 -6.34 5.25 4.63
C VAL A 409 -7.02 4.57 3.44
N GLU A 410 -7.46 3.33 3.64
CA GLU A 410 -8.36 2.62 2.74
C GLU A 410 -9.67 2.26 3.45
N VAL A 411 -10.80 2.59 2.83
CA VAL A 411 -12.12 2.13 3.25
C VAL A 411 -12.85 1.60 2.03
N SER A 412 -12.84 0.29 1.86
CA SER A 412 -13.29 -0.35 0.62
C SER A 412 -14.16 -1.57 0.90
N GLY A 413 -15.05 -1.87 -0.03
CA GLY A 413 -15.84 -3.10 -0.02
C GLY A 413 -15.96 -3.63 -1.43
N LYS A 414 -15.52 -4.87 -1.67
CA LYS A 414 -15.41 -5.46 -3.01
C LYS A 414 -16.72 -5.46 -3.78
N GLN A 415 -17.85 -5.75 -3.11
CA GLN A 415 -19.18 -5.67 -3.73
C GLN A 415 -19.95 -4.40 -3.36
N SER A 416 -19.84 -3.89 -2.13
CA SER A 416 -20.61 -2.72 -1.70
C SER A 416 -19.85 -1.93 -0.65
N LEU A 417 -19.90 -0.60 -0.79
CA LEU A 417 -19.39 0.36 0.18
C LEU A 417 -20.53 1.29 0.63
N VAL A 418 -20.64 1.50 1.93
CA VAL A 418 -21.50 2.55 2.52
C VAL A 418 -20.61 3.43 3.38
N PHE A 419 -20.42 4.69 2.96
CA PHE A 419 -19.53 5.63 3.63
C PHE A 419 -20.09 7.05 3.51
N PRO A 420 -21.02 7.45 4.40
CA PRO A 420 -21.67 8.75 4.31
C PRO A 420 -20.83 9.94 4.75
N ASN A 421 -19.89 9.72 5.67
CA ASN A 421 -19.16 10.78 6.35
C ASN A 421 -17.71 10.84 5.84
N LEU A 422 -17.50 10.98 4.53
CA LEU A 422 -16.15 10.99 3.93
C LEU A 422 -15.26 12.11 4.49
N GLU A 423 -15.88 13.19 4.97
CA GLU A 423 -15.24 14.31 5.66
C GLU A 423 -14.58 13.95 6.99
N ASN A 424 -14.91 12.80 7.59
CA ASN A 424 -14.32 12.34 8.85
C ASN A 424 -12.97 11.63 8.67
N VAL A 425 -12.39 11.69 7.46
CA VAL A 425 -11.03 11.19 7.19
C VAL A 425 -10.06 12.35 7.10
N ASN A 426 -9.03 12.32 7.95
CA ASN A 426 -7.93 13.27 7.89
C ASN A 426 -6.60 12.54 7.82
N VAL A 427 -5.97 12.59 6.65
CA VAL A 427 -4.64 12.04 6.38
C VAL A 427 -3.65 13.15 6.01
N SER A 428 -3.80 14.35 6.54
CA SER A 428 -2.94 15.49 6.18
C SER A 428 -1.52 15.36 6.74
N GLY A 429 -0.54 15.92 6.02
CA GLY A 429 0.81 16.16 6.52
C GLY A 429 0.95 17.60 7.00
N ARG A 430 1.46 17.85 8.21
CA ARG A 430 1.56 19.20 8.78
C ARG A 430 2.62 20.05 8.08
N LEU A 431 3.77 19.46 7.74
CA LEU A 431 4.90 20.14 7.09
C LEU A 431 5.13 19.67 5.65
N GLY A 432 4.73 18.43 5.32
CA GLY A 432 4.93 17.79 4.04
C GLY A 432 3.64 17.62 3.23
N ARG A 433 3.58 16.55 2.42
CA ARG A 433 2.47 16.32 1.48
C ARG A 433 1.25 15.74 2.20
N ALA A 434 0.06 15.97 1.65
CA ALA A 434 -1.13 15.27 2.09
C ALA A 434 -1.00 13.76 1.83
N GLY A 435 -1.58 12.97 2.72
CA GLY A 435 -1.74 11.54 2.60
C GLY A 435 -2.88 11.16 1.65
N THR A 436 -3.19 9.87 1.57
CA THR A 436 -4.16 9.35 0.58
C THR A 436 -5.33 8.65 1.26
N LEU A 437 -6.54 8.98 0.81
CA LEU A 437 -7.75 8.18 1.00
C LEU A 437 -8.04 7.38 -0.27
N LEU A 438 -8.06 6.05 -0.16
CA LEU A 438 -8.42 5.12 -1.23
C LEU A 438 -9.82 4.54 -0.99
N LEU A 439 -10.66 4.57 -2.03
CA LEU A 439 -11.96 3.90 -2.09
C LEU A 439 -11.98 2.98 -3.31
N ASP A 440 -12.25 1.68 -3.12
CA ASP A 440 -12.18 0.67 -4.19
C ASP A 440 -13.43 -0.26 -4.30
N PRO A 441 -14.63 0.27 -4.61
CA PRO A 441 -15.83 -0.53 -4.89
C PRO A 441 -15.92 -0.96 -6.38
N GLU A 442 -16.90 -1.79 -6.74
CA GLU A 442 -17.08 -2.24 -8.14
C GLU A 442 -17.40 -1.09 -9.11
N ASN A 443 -18.32 -0.19 -8.76
CA ASN A 443 -18.62 1.01 -9.54
C ASN A 443 -18.67 2.24 -8.62
N ILE A 444 -18.23 3.40 -9.14
CA ILE A 444 -18.35 4.68 -8.43
C ILE A 444 -19.20 5.65 -9.25
N VAL A 445 -20.20 6.25 -8.61
CA VAL A 445 -21.01 7.32 -9.17
C VAL A 445 -20.89 8.58 -8.31
N VAL A 446 -20.40 9.66 -8.90
CA VAL A 446 -20.31 10.98 -8.25
C VAL A 446 -21.46 11.86 -8.73
N GLY A 447 -22.40 12.20 -7.84
CA GLY A 447 -23.62 12.92 -8.18
C GLY A 447 -23.85 14.17 -7.32
N SER A 448 -24.90 14.95 -7.62
CA SER A 448 -25.28 16.08 -6.75
C SER A 448 -25.80 15.63 -5.38
N VAL A 449 -26.27 14.38 -5.29
CA VAL A 449 -26.71 13.71 -4.07
C VAL A 449 -26.13 12.30 -4.13
N GLY A 450 -25.29 11.91 -3.17
CA GLY A 450 -24.89 10.52 -2.99
C GLY A 450 -25.91 9.82 -2.10
N THR A 451 -26.54 8.74 -2.56
CA THR A 451 -27.42 7.95 -1.69
C THR A 451 -26.65 7.36 -0.51
N ASN A 452 -25.35 7.11 -0.69
CA ASN A 452 -24.48 6.65 0.38
C ASN A 452 -24.02 7.78 1.31
N ASP A 453 -24.29 9.06 1.00
CA ASP A 453 -24.10 10.21 1.91
C ASP A 453 -25.22 10.32 2.95
N SER A 454 -26.34 9.62 2.73
CA SER A 454 -27.48 9.60 3.64
C SER A 454 -27.45 8.36 4.53
N SER A 455 -27.94 8.47 5.76
CA SER A 455 -28.10 7.32 6.66
C SER A 455 -29.26 6.43 6.22
N LEU A 456 -28.98 5.21 5.73
CA LEU A 456 -29.97 4.16 5.46
C LEU A 456 -29.32 2.76 5.61
N PRO A 457 -30.12 1.70 5.84
CA PRO A 457 -30.68 1.16 7.09
C PRO A 457 -29.71 0.22 7.87
N THR A 458 -30.19 -0.34 8.99
CA THR A 458 -29.56 -1.30 9.94
C THR A 458 -28.50 -2.27 9.38
N ILE A 459 -27.53 -2.66 10.23
CA ILE A 459 -26.34 -3.52 9.98
C ILE A 459 -26.50 -4.64 8.93
N ASP A 460 -27.66 -5.29 8.82
CA ASP A 460 -27.91 -6.41 7.90
C ASP A 460 -28.65 -6.05 6.59
N ALA A 461 -28.84 -4.77 6.27
CA ALA A 461 -29.48 -4.37 5.02
C ALA A 461 -28.56 -4.63 3.82
N ASN A 462 -28.81 -5.71 3.08
CA ASN A 462 -28.08 -6.07 1.87
C ASN A 462 -28.41 -5.06 0.75
N THR A 463 -27.54 -4.06 0.54
CA THR A 463 -27.78 -2.97 -0.42
C THR A 463 -27.35 -3.28 -1.85
N GLY A 464 -26.75 -4.46 -2.10
CA GLY A 464 -26.83 -5.24 -3.35
C GLY A 464 -26.57 -4.59 -4.71
N SER A 465 -26.04 -3.37 -4.81
CA SER A 465 -25.99 -2.64 -6.09
C SER A 465 -24.62 -2.62 -6.77
N GLY A 466 -23.53 -3.12 -6.17
CA GLY A 466 -22.20 -3.01 -6.80
C GLY A 466 -21.70 -1.56 -6.93
N THR A 467 -22.53 -0.57 -6.61
CA THR A 467 -22.35 0.82 -7.01
C THR A 467 -22.33 1.69 -5.77
N PHE A 468 -21.23 2.39 -5.58
CA PHE A 468 -21.04 3.38 -4.53
C PHE A 468 -21.40 4.76 -5.06
N PHE A 469 -22.37 5.43 -4.43
CA PHE A 469 -22.80 6.78 -4.79
C PHE A 469 -22.30 7.80 -3.78
N ILE A 470 -21.45 8.74 -4.22
CA ILE A 470 -20.91 9.81 -3.39
C ILE A 470 -21.38 11.17 -3.92
N SER A 471 -21.69 12.14 -3.06
CA SER A 471 -21.92 13.51 -3.54
C SER A 471 -20.62 14.22 -3.91
N GLN A 472 -20.76 15.16 -4.82
CA GLN A 472 -19.74 16.17 -5.10
C GLN A 472 -19.35 16.96 -3.84
N THR A 473 -20.25 17.16 -2.87
CA THR A 473 -19.94 17.86 -1.62
C THR A 473 -19.00 17.02 -0.75
N ALA A 474 -19.30 15.73 -0.55
CA ALA A 474 -18.44 14.83 0.21
C ALA A 474 -17.04 14.71 -0.44
N LEU A 475 -16.98 14.55 -1.76
CA LEU A 475 -15.70 14.51 -2.49
C LEU A 475 -14.91 15.83 -2.35
N ASN A 476 -15.58 16.98 -2.44
CA ASN A 476 -14.95 18.28 -2.23
C ASN A 476 -14.31 18.38 -0.83
N THR A 477 -15.06 18.01 0.20
CA THR A 477 -14.58 18.10 1.58
C THR A 477 -13.42 17.16 1.84
N ALA A 478 -13.45 15.93 1.32
CA ALA A 478 -12.32 15.00 1.42
C ALA A 478 -11.05 15.57 0.75
N LEU A 479 -11.19 16.21 -0.42
CA LEU A 479 -10.09 16.84 -1.15
C LEU A 479 -9.52 18.12 -0.50
N PHE A 480 -10.08 18.62 0.61
CA PHE A 480 -9.49 19.77 1.32
C PHE A 480 -8.19 19.41 2.04
N SER A 481 -8.11 18.20 2.59
CA SER A 481 -6.98 17.77 3.43
C SER A 481 -6.24 16.55 2.90
N ASN A 482 -6.79 15.89 1.88
CA ASN A 482 -6.34 14.57 1.44
C ASN A 482 -6.12 14.53 -0.08
N ASN A 483 -5.19 13.69 -0.54
CA ASN A 483 -5.29 13.10 -1.87
C ASN A 483 -6.43 12.08 -1.85
N VAL A 484 -7.26 12.05 -2.89
CA VAL A 484 -8.37 11.11 -3.01
C VAL A 484 -8.16 10.22 -4.23
N THR A 485 -8.15 8.91 -4.01
CA THR A 485 -8.12 7.90 -5.06
C THR A 485 -9.47 7.19 -5.10
N LEU A 486 -10.18 7.36 -6.20
CA LEU A 486 -11.38 6.61 -6.54
C LEU A 486 -10.94 5.49 -7.48
N ALA A 487 -10.81 4.28 -6.96
CA ALA A 487 -10.51 3.08 -7.75
C ALA A 487 -11.80 2.29 -7.96
N ALA A 488 -12.07 1.82 -9.17
CA ALA A 488 -13.22 1.00 -9.46
C ALA A 488 -12.85 -0.19 -10.34
N THR A 489 -13.27 -1.38 -9.96
CA THR A 489 -13.08 -2.60 -10.77
C THR A 489 -13.99 -2.65 -12.01
N ASN A 490 -14.78 -1.61 -12.24
CA ASN A 490 -15.56 -1.39 -13.45
C ASN A 490 -15.55 0.10 -13.84
N ASN A 491 -16.65 0.85 -13.68
CA ASN A 491 -16.74 2.22 -14.19
C ASN A 491 -16.74 3.28 -13.08
N ILE A 492 -16.16 4.45 -13.40
CA ILE A 492 -16.36 5.69 -12.64
C ILE A 492 -17.21 6.65 -13.48
N THR A 493 -18.29 7.17 -12.91
CA THR A 493 -19.21 8.09 -13.59
C THR A 493 -19.50 9.32 -12.75
N PHE A 494 -19.32 10.51 -13.31
CA PHE A 494 -19.85 11.75 -12.75
C PHE A 494 -21.17 12.07 -13.46
N GLU A 495 -22.25 12.22 -12.71
CA GLU A 495 -23.59 12.45 -13.29
C GLU A 495 -23.75 13.85 -13.90
N SER A 496 -22.87 14.78 -13.54
CA SER A 496 -22.85 16.16 -14.01
C SER A 496 -21.44 16.75 -13.95
N ASP A 497 -21.29 18.00 -14.39
CA ASP A 497 -20.10 18.82 -14.15
C ASP A 497 -19.68 18.78 -12.68
N TYR A 498 -18.37 18.71 -12.43
CA TYR A 498 -17.76 18.78 -11.11
C TYR A 498 -16.93 20.06 -10.99
N ASP A 499 -17.24 20.85 -9.97
CA ASP A 499 -16.46 22.02 -9.58
C ASP A 499 -15.86 21.76 -8.19
N TYR A 500 -14.53 21.81 -8.11
CA TYR A 500 -13.83 21.90 -6.84
C TYR A 500 -14.04 23.30 -6.24
N LEU A 501 -14.44 23.38 -4.98
CA LEU A 501 -14.95 24.60 -4.37
C LEU A 501 -13.94 25.33 -3.46
N GLY A 502 -12.77 24.76 -3.18
CA GLY A 502 -11.72 25.48 -2.44
C GLY A 502 -10.78 24.63 -1.61
N GLY A 503 -9.83 25.30 -0.96
CA GLY A 503 -8.76 24.73 -0.15
C GLY A 503 -7.52 25.64 -0.25
N THR A 504 -6.44 25.28 0.45
CA THR A 504 -5.15 26.00 0.39
C THR A 504 -3.96 25.05 0.26
N THR A 505 -4.21 23.82 -0.15
CA THR A 505 -3.28 22.69 -0.10
C THR A 505 -2.97 22.17 -1.50
N THR A 506 -1.86 21.45 -1.65
CA THR A 506 -1.50 20.77 -2.89
C THR A 506 -1.88 19.29 -2.77
N ASN A 507 -2.93 18.88 -3.46
CA ASN A 507 -3.47 17.52 -3.39
C ASN A 507 -3.63 16.91 -4.81
N SER A 508 -4.08 15.65 -4.88
CA SER A 508 -4.46 15.00 -6.14
C SER A 508 -5.83 14.34 -6.07
N LEU A 509 -6.52 14.36 -7.20
CA LEU A 509 -7.67 13.50 -7.48
C LEU A 509 -7.23 12.44 -8.50
N ILE A 510 -7.27 11.18 -8.08
CA ILE A 510 -6.89 10.03 -8.91
C ILE A 510 -8.16 9.21 -9.18
N LEU A 511 -8.44 8.94 -10.44
CA LEU A 511 -9.55 8.11 -10.90
C LEU A 511 -8.99 6.88 -11.61
N GLU A 512 -9.09 5.71 -11.00
CA GLU A 512 -8.64 4.43 -11.57
C GLU A 512 -9.85 3.56 -11.92
N ALA A 513 -9.99 3.13 -13.17
CA ALA A 513 -11.11 2.30 -13.60
C ALA A 513 -10.66 1.14 -14.50
N ASP A 514 -11.05 -0.09 -14.17
CA ASP A 514 -10.85 -1.24 -15.09
C ASP A 514 -11.76 -1.15 -16.34
N GLY A 515 -12.82 -0.36 -16.25
CA GLY A 515 -13.73 -0.01 -17.33
C GLY A 515 -13.49 1.42 -17.83
N ASN A 516 -14.56 2.21 -17.89
CA ASN A 516 -14.53 3.58 -18.42
C ASN A 516 -14.60 4.62 -17.31
N VAL A 517 -14.07 5.82 -17.62
CA VAL A 517 -14.31 7.03 -16.84
C VAL A 517 -15.17 7.99 -17.65
N ASN A 518 -16.36 8.31 -17.16
CA ASN A 518 -17.31 9.20 -17.83
C ASN A 518 -17.62 10.42 -16.96
N THR A 519 -17.53 11.63 -17.50
CA THR A 519 -17.76 12.86 -16.73
C THR A 519 -18.26 14.03 -17.58
N GLY A 520 -18.84 15.02 -16.89
CA GLY A 520 -19.13 16.35 -17.39
C GLY A 520 -17.87 17.19 -17.58
N ARG A 521 -17.97 18.49 -17.29
CA ARG A 521 -16.81 19.36 -17.05
C ARG A 521 -16.12 18.98 -15.73
N LEU A 522 -14.79 19.02 -15.68
CA LEU A 522 -13.99 18.87 -14.46
C LEU A 522 -13.21 20.15 -14.21
N ASN A 523 -13.64 20.97 -13.26
CA ASN A 523 -12.93 22.19 -12.89
C ASN A 523 -12.37 22.08 -11.47
N LEU A 524 -11.05 21.98 -11.38
CA LEU A 524 -10.31 21.79 -10.14
C LEU A 524 -9.61 23.08 -9.67
N ASN A 525 -9.90 24.23 -10.29
CA ASN A 525 -9.29 25.53 -9.96
C ASN A 525 -9.94 26.24 -8.75
N GLY A 526 -10.46 25.47 -7.78
CA GLY A 526 -11.13 26.02 -6.61
C GLY A 526 -10.15 26.58 -5.57
N GLY A 527 -10.35 27.82 -5.14
CA GLY A 527 -9.58 28.43 -4.03
C GLY A 527 -8.14 28.77 -4.40
N ALA A 528 -7.19 28.47 -3.51
CA ALA A 528 -5.74 28.64 -3.73
C ALA A 528 -5.00 27.29 -3.83
N SER A 529 -5.73 26.18 -3.93
CA SER A 529 -5.18 24.83 -4.00
C SER A 529 -4.57 24.52 -5.36
N ILE A 530 -3.58 23.62 -5.37
CA ILE A 530 -3.07 22.99 -6.59
C ILE A 530 -3.56 21.53 -6.56
N ILE A 531 -4.47 21.16 -7.47
CA ILE A 531 -5.04 19.81 -7.52
C ILE A 531 -4.60 19.09 -8.79
N SER A 532 -3.62 18.19 -8.71
CA SER A 532 -3.30 17.36 -9.89
C SER A 532 -4.42 16.35 -10.16
N LEU A 533 -4.74 16.15 -11.44
CA LEU A 533 -5.72 15.17 -11.91
C LEU A 533 -5.00 14.04 -12.63
N ASP A 534 -5.21 12.82 -12.15
CA ASP A 534 -4.80 11.59 -12.84
C ASP A 534 -6.04 10.74 -13.12
N ILE A 535 -6.27 10.38 -14.37
CA ILE A 535 -7.34 9.46 -14.79
C ILE A 535 -6.69 8.32 -15.55
N ASP A 536 -6.85 7.11 -15.02
CA ASP A 536 -6.37 5.88 -15.61
C ASP A 536 -7.54 4.92 -15.83
N ALA A 537 -7.85 4.63 -17.09
CA ALA A 537 -8.96 3.76 -17.48
C ALA A 537 -8.45 2.64 -18.40
N ASP A 538 -8.70 1.38 -18.07
CA ASP A 538 -8.42 0.26 -19.00
C ASP A 538 -9.35 0.29 -20.24
N GLY A 539 -10.51 0.95 -20.13
CA GLY A 539 -11.42 1.30 -21.22
C GLY A 539 -11.18 2.70 -21.80
N SER A 540 -12.25 3.45 -22.01
CA SER A 540 -12.22 4.81 -22.57
C SER A 540 -12.41 5.89 -21.49
N ILE A 541 -11.80 7.06 -21.73
CA ILE A 541 -12.03 8.28 -20.95
C ILE A 541 -12.92 9.22 -21.75
N ASN A 542 -14.11 9.54 -21.25
CA ASN A 542 -15.08 10.41 -21.91
C ASN A 542 -15.43 11.61 -21.02
N VAL A 543 -14.96 12.80 -21.40
CA VAL A 543 -15.21 14.07 -20.72
C VAL A 543 -15.98 14.98 -21.68
N THR A 544 -17.22 15.29 -21.34
CA THR A 544 -18.10 16.09 -22.23
C THR A 544 -17.86 17.60 -22.12
N GLY A 545 -17.23 18.06 -21.05
CA GLY A 545 -16.88 19.46 -20.81
C GLY A 545 -15.36 19.71 -20.67
N GLU A 546 -15.00 20.95 -20.34
CA GLU A 546 -13.60 21.33 -20.11
C GLU A 546 -13.00 20.59 -18.90
N ILE A 547 -11.73 20.21 -19.00
CA ILE A 547 -10.91 19.84 -17.84
C ILE A 547 -9.97 21.01 -17.56
N SER A 548 -10.05 21.56 -16.36
CA SER A 548 -9.13 22.62 -15.95
C SER A 548 -8.62 22.46 -14.52
N THR A 549 -7.32 22.67 -14.33
CA THR A 549 -6.66 22.58 -13.04
C THR A 549 -5.41 23.48 -12.94
N LEU A 550 -5.03 23.84 -11.71
CA LEU A 550 -3.73 24.44 -11.38
C LEU A 550 -2.61 23.38 -11.18
N GLY A 551 -2.96 22.10 -11.14
CA GLY A 551 -1.99 21.00 -11.13
C GLY A 551 -1.67 20.49 -12.53
N SER A 552 -1.20 19.25 -12.59
CA SER A 552 -1.03 18.50 -13.84
C SER A 552 -2.33 17.78 -14.25
N ILE A 553 -2.45 17.46 -15.54
CA ILE A 553 -3.50 16.58 -16.08
C ILE A 553 -2.81 15.36 -16.71
N SER A 554 -3.13 14.17 -16.22
CA SER A 554 -2.70 12.90 -16.80
C SER A 554 -3.94 12.07 -17.14
N LEU A 555 -4.15 11.76 -18.42
CA LEU A 555 -5.22 10.88 -18.89
C LEU A 555 -4.61 9.69 -19.63
N GLU A 556 -4.84 8.48 -19.12
CA GLU A 556 -4.35 7.24 -19.70
C GLU A 556 -5.53 6.29 -19.95
N ALA A 557 -5.77 5.94 -21.21
CA ALA A 557 -6.89 5.11 -21.64
C ALA A 557 -6.40 3.90 -22.43
N GLY A 558 -6.84 2.69 -22.06
CA GLY A 558 -6.58 1.48 -22.82
C GLY A 558 -7.30 1.47 -24.18
N GLU A 559 -8.37 2.26 -24.35
CA GLU A 559 -9.07 2.44 -25.61
C GLU A 559 -8.89 3.86 -26.19
N SER A 560 -9.82 4.78 -25.89
CA SER A 560 -9.90 6.11 -26.48
C SER A 560 -10.00 7.21 -25.42
N ILE A 561 -9.53 8.40 -25.77
CA ILE A 561 -9.73 9.62 -24.97
C ILE A 561 -10.60 10.57 -25.78
N ASN A 562 -11.78 10.90 -25.29
CA ASN A 562 -12.68 11.90 -25.86
C ASN A 562 -12.90 13.00 -24.82
N THR A 563 -12.42 14.21 -25.08
CA THR A 563 -12.51 15.35 -24.15
C THR A 563 -12.89 16.63 -24.89
N ALA A 564 -13.20 17.69 -24.15
CA ALA A 564 -13.32 19.05 -24.70
C ALA A 564 -11.99 19.81 -24.54
N THR A 565 -12.01 21.03 -24.05
CA THR A 565 -10.80 21.80 -23.74
C THR A 565 -10.05 21.21 -22.55
N LEU A 566 -8.70 21.25 -22.59
CA LEU A 566 -7.82 20.92 -21.47
C LEU A 566 -6.97 22.14 -21.12
N SER A 567 -6.96 22.56 -19.85
CA SER A 567 -6.12 23.66 -19.38
C SER A 567 -5.48 23.34 -18.03
N ALA A 568 -4.16 23.27 -17.99
CA ALA A 568 -3.37 23.05 -16.78
C ALA A 568 -2.36 24.19 -16.58
N THR A 569 -1.95 24.48 -15.34
CA THR A 569 -0.74 25.31 -15.13
C THR A 569 0.53 24.47 -15.02
N GLU A 570 0.41 23.15 -14.83
CA GLU A 570 1.54 22.21 -14.96
C GLU A 570 1.44 21.39 -16.26
N SER A 571 2.00 20.18 -16.28
CA SER A 571 2.06 19.34 -17.48
C SER A 571 0.71 18.73 -17.86
N ILE A 572 0.53 18.47 -19.17
CA ILE A 572 -0.60 17.69 -19.69
C ILE A 572 -0.07 16.45 -20.41
N SER A 573 -0.54 15.27 -20.02
CA SER A 573 -0.22 14.01 -20.68
C SER A 573 -1.49 13.26 -21.06
N LEU A 574 -1.64 12.92 -22.35
CA LEU A 574 -2.75 12.11 -22.87
C LEU A 574 -2.20 10.86 -23.56
N THR A 575 -2.62 9.66 -23.15
CA THR A 575 -2.24 8.40 -23.79
C THR A 575 -3.46 7.55 -24.10
N ALA A 576 -3.67 7.21 -25.38
CA ALA A 576 -4.68 6.25 -25.83
C ALA A 576 -4.01 5.05 -26.51
N GLU A 577 -4.07 3.88 -25.87
CA GLU A 577 -3.24 2.73 -26.24
C GLU A 577 -3.70 2.00 -27.51
N ARG A 578 -5.00 1.99 -27.80
CA ARG A 578 -5.54 1.21 -28.94
C ARG A 578 -6.25 2.08 -29.97
N GLN A 579 -6.89 3.16 -29.54
CA GLN A 579 -7.73 3.98 -30.39
C GLN A 579 -7.25 5.44 -30.40
N ASN A 580 -8.16 6.36 -30.71
CA ASN A 580 -7.89 7.76 -30.98
C ASN A 580 -7.97 8.65 -29.73
N ILE A 581 -7.27 9.78 -29.81
CA ILE A 581 -7.48 10.94 -28.93
C ILE A 581 -8.29 11.98 -29.70
N VAL A 582 -9.39 12.44 -29.13
CA VAL A 582 -10.23 13.53 -29.67
C VAL A 582 -10.40 14.60 -28.60
N VAL A 583 -9.97 15.81 -28.92
CA VAL A 583 -10.08 17.01 -28.09
C VAL A 583 -10.96 18.00 -28.85
N ASN A 584 -12.17 18.24 -28.35
CA ASN A 584 -13.15 19.18 -28.94
C ASN A 584 -12.93 20.62 -28.43
N GLY A 585 -11.68 21.08 -28.46
CA GLY A 585 -11.24 22.36 -27.93
C GLY A 585 -9.74 22.52 -28.13
N TYR A 586 -9.09 23.32 -27.28
CA TYR A 586 -7.63 23.46 -27.26
C TYR A 586 -7.00 22.68 -26.10
N ILE A 587 -5.69 22.47 -26.19
CA ILE A 587 -4.86 21.96 -25.10
C ILE A 587 -3.90 23.07 -24.69
N LYS A 588 -3.93 23.47 -23.42
CA LYS A 588 -3.08 24.53 -22.89
C LYS A 588 -2.38 24.12 -21.59
N ALA A 589 -1.05 24.27 -21.55
CA ALA A 589 -0.24 24.19 -20.34
C ALA A 589 0.48 25.53 -20.07
N GLU A 590 0.99 25.77 -18.86
CA GLU A 590 1.80 26.95 -18.52
C GLU A 590 3.23 26.55 -18.14
N GLY A 591 4.20 26.86 -19.00
CA GLY A 591 5.63 26.63 -18.77
C GLY A 591 6.10 25.16 -18.66
N ASN A 592 5.20 24.19 -18.79
CA ASN A 592 5.45 22.75 -18.61
C ASN A 592 5.08 21.93 -19.85
N ASP A 593 5.41 20.64 -19.85
CA ASP A 593 5.35 19.78 -21.03
C ASP A 593 3.91 19.36 -21.40
N ILE A 594 3.67 19.21 -22.71
CA ILE A 594 2.46 18.58 -23.27
C ILE A 594 2.87 17.33 -24.03
N ASN A 595 2.39 16.17 -23.60
CA ASN A 595 2.69 14.86 -24.21
C ASN A 595 1.40 14.20 -24.69
N LEU A 596 1.29 13.90 -25.99
CA LEU A 596 0.13 13.24 -26.58
C LEU A 596 0.55 11.97 -27.32
N THR A 597 0.02 10.82 -26.93
CA THR A 597 0.36 9.52 -27.54
C THR A 597 -0.91 8.76 -27.91
N SER A 598 -1.04 8.36 -29.17
CA SER A 598 -2.17 7.53 -29.63
C SER A 598 -1.72 6.46 -30.62
N ALA A 599 -2.11 5.21 -30.40
CA ALA A 599 -1.86 4.16 -31.41
C ALA A 599 -2.62 4.37 -32.72
N SER A 600 -3.63 5.25 -32.75
CA SER A 600 -4.42 5.57 -33.94
C SER A 600 -4.22 7.03 -34.37
N THR A 601 -5.19 7.91 -34.16
CA THR A 601 -5.16 9.31 -34.61
C THR A 601 -5.36 10.27 -33.44
N ILE A 602 -4.79 11.46 -33.55
CA ILE A 602 -5.00 12.56 -32.60
C ILE A 602 -5.75 13.67 -33.34
N GLN A 603 -6.90 14.10 -32.82
CA GLN A 603 -7.72 15.17 -33.40
C GLN A 603 -7.94 16.26 -32.37
N VAL A 604 -7.34 17.43 -32.56
CA VAL A 604 -7.62 18.64 -31.76
C VAL A 604 -8.47 19.58 -32.62
N GLN A 605 -9.78 19.57 -32.37
CA GLN A 605 -10.79 20.18 -33.23
C GLN A 605 -11.60 21.26 -32.51
N GLY A 606 -12.49 21.94 -33.24
CA GLY A 606 -13.22 23.13 -32.78
C GLY A 606 -12.62 24.44 -33.28
N ASP A 607 -13.32 25.56 -33.04
CA ASP A 607 -13.04 26.87 -33.65
C ASP A 607 -11.60 27.39 -33.40
N PHE A 608 -10.96 26.93 -32.33
CA PHE A 608 -9.57 27.27 -31.96
C PHE A 608 -8.75 26.04 -31.56
N GLY A 609 -9.03 24.86 -32.11
CA GLY A 609 -8.43 23.59 -31.67
C GLY A 609 -6.92 23.46 -31.93
N GLY A 610 -6.11 24.14 -31.11
CA GLY A 610 -4.64 24.15 -31.15
C GLY A 610 -4.03 23.62 -29.86
N ILE A 611 -2.70 23.56 -29.84
CA ILE A 611 -1.90 23.10 -28.69
C ILE A 611 -0.93 24.23 -28.33
N SER A 612 -0.96 24.68 -27.08
CA SER A 612 -0.12 25.81 -26.65
C SER A 612 0.49 25.59 -25.28
N ILE A 613 1.77 25.91 -25.15
CA ILE A 613 2.40 26.17 -23.86
C ILE A 613 2.57 27.68 -23.77
N ASP A 614 1.89 28.30 -22.80
CA ASP A 614 2.07 29.72 -22.52
C ASP A 614 3.32 29.90 -21.63
N SER A 615 4.11 30.93 -21.90
CA SER A 615 5.20 31.36 -21.02
C SER A 615 4.58 31.88 -19.72
N GLY A 616 4.49 31.02 -18.70
CA GLY A 616 3.97 31.40 -17.38
C GLY A 616 4.80 32.51 -16.72
N THR A 617 4.47 32.87 -15.48
CA THR A 617 5.16 33.94 -14.72
C THR A 617 6.64 33.62 -14.40
N THR A 618 7.08 32.38 -14.60
CA THR A 618 8.42 31.87 -14.28
C THR A 618 9.34 31.68 -15.50
N GLY A 619 8.90 32.00 -16.72
CA GLY A 619 9.78 32.11 -17.90
C GLY A 619 10.31 30.79 -18.49
N GLY A 620 9.67 29.65 -18.24
CA GLY A 620 9.98 28.37 -18.90
C GLY A 620 9.13 28.12 -20.16
N SER A 621 9.70 27.39 -21.13
CA SER A 621 9.04 26.90 -22.36
C SER A 621 9.21 25.37 -22.37
N GLY A 622 8.16 24.67 -21.96
CA GLY A 622 8.10 23.20 -21.93
C GLY A 622 8.07 22.60 -23.35
N ALA A 623 8.25 21.29 -23.46
CA ALA A 623 8.21 20.56 -24.72
C ALA A 623 6.78 20.15 -25.11
N ILE A 624 6.50 20.13 -26.42
CA ILE A 624 5.28 19.54 -26.98
C ILE A 624 5.68 18.29 -27.75
N ASN A 625 5.31 17.11 -27.26
CA ASN A 625 5.58 15.84 -27.90
C ASN A 625 4.27 15.19 -28.36
N ILE A 626 4.18 14.84 -29.64
CA ILE A 626 3.01 14.20 -30.23
C ILE A 626 3.45 12.93 -30.96
N THR A 627 2.87 11.79 -30.58
CA THR A 627 3.13 10.49 -31.20
C THR A 627 1.82 9.87 -31.63
N HIS A 628 1.69 9.50 -32.90
CA HIS A 628 0.45 8.91 -33.43
C HIS A 628 0.67 7.75 -34.42
N GLY A 629 -0.24 6.79 -34.51
CA GLY A 629 -0.16 5.71 -35.51
C GLY A 629 -0.66 6.09 -36.92
N GLY A 630 -1.42 7.18 -37.04
CA GLY A 630 -2.06 7.63 -38.29
C GLY A 630 -3.36 6.87 -38.64
N GLY A 631 -3.87 6.04 -37.73
CA GLY A 631 -5.06 5.22 -37.92
C GLY A 631 -4.95 4.18 -39.05
N LEU A 632 -6.07 3.55 -39.40
CA LEU A 632 -6.11 2.44 -40.38
C LEU A 632 -5.60 2.79 -41.79
N THR A 633 -5.53 4.07 -42.13
CA THR A 633 -5.15 4.55 -43.47
C THR A 633 -3.77 5.20 -43.52
N GLY A 634 -3.05 5.28 -42.39
CA GLY A 634 -1.76 5.96 -42.32
C GLY A 634 -1.87 7.46 -42.62
N THR A 635 -2.89 8.12 -42.07
CA THR A 635 -3.14 9.54 -42.24
C THR A 635 -2.04 10.36 -41.51
N PRO A 636 -1.29 11.21 -42.24
CA PRO A 636 -0.28 12.08 -41.63
C PRO A 636 -0.90 13.10 -40.67
N PHE A 637 -0.11 13.64 -39.74
CA PHE A 637 -0.55 14.73 -38.88
C PHE A 637 -0.65 16.04 -39.66
N ILE A 638 -1.78 16.75 -39.53
CA ILE A 638 -2.04 17.99 -40.26
C ILE A 638 -2.28 19.16 -39.30
N VAL A 639 -1.44 20.19 -39.35
CA VAL A 639 -1.70 21.45 -38.62
C VAL A 639 -2.52 22.37 -39.54
N GLY A 640 -3.70 22.79 -39.08
CA GLY A 640 -4.72 23.49 -39.86
C GLY A 640 -5.86 22.60 -40.41
N ASP A 641 -5.88 21.30 -40.07
CA ASP A 641 -6.98 20.37 -40.39
C ASP A 641 -6.99 19.17 -39.43
N ALA A 642 -7.96 19.11 -38.52
CA ALA A 642 -8.13 17.97 -37.61
C ALA A 642 -9.16 16.94 -38.06
N SER A 643 -9.73 17.05 -39.27
CA SER A 643 -10.86 16.21 -39.73
C SER A 643 -10.57 14.70 -39.71
N ARG A 644 -9.29 14.32 -39.68
CA ARG A 644 -8.85 12.93 -39.57
C ARG A 644 -7.71 12.74 -38.58
N ASN A 645 -6.67 13.57 -38.64
CA ASN A 645 -5.50 13.47 -37.77
C ASN A 645 -4.72 14.79 -37.80
N GLY A 646 -4.69 15.55 -36.71
CA GLY A 646 -4.12 16.88 -36.69
C GLY A 646 -4.79 17.86 -35.74
N THR A 647 -4.48 19.14 -35.93
CA THR A 647 -5.05 20.28 -35.19
C THR A 647 -5.74 21.25 -36.14
N VAL A 648 -6.84 21.89 -35.74
CA VAL A 648 -7.42 23.02 -36.50
C VAL A 648 -6.60 24.30 -36.28
N GLY A 649 -6.11 24.49 -35.06
CA GLY A 649 -5.30 25.62 -34.63
C GLY A 649 -3.80 25.38 -34.76
N LEU A 650 -3.02 26.39 -34.36
CA LEU A 650 -1.56 26.34 -34.33
C LEU A 650 -1.05 25.41 -33.22
N ILE A 651 0.22 25.04 -33.32
CA ILE A 651 0.98 24.40 -32.23
C ILE A 651 2.09 25.36 -31.81
N THR A 652 2.17 25.73 -30.53
CA THR A 652 3.21 26.65 -30.03
C THR A 652 3.71 26.25 -28.66
N SER A 653 5.03 26.22 -28.47
CA SER A 653 5.66 26.09 -27.16
C SER A 653 5.96 27.44 -26.50
N GLY A 654 5.49 28.55 -27.09
CA GLY A 654 5.93 29.90 -26.77
C GLY A 654 7.16 30.32 -27.58
N ASP A 655 8.20 29.50 -27.59
CA ASP A 655 9.44 29.77 -28.35
C ASP A 655 9.36 29.37 -29.82
N PHE A 656 8.67 28.26 -30.11
CA PHE A 656 8.53 27.71 -31.45
C PHE A 656 7.06 27.62 -31.81
N THR A 657 6.73 27.84 -33.09
CA THR A 657 5.33 27.82 -33.56
C THR A 657 5.20 27.17 -34.92
N ILE A 658 4.27 26.21 -35.03
CA ILE A 658 3.78 25.65 -36.29
C ILE A 658 2.42 26.32 -36.59
N ALA A 659 2.42 27.24 -37.55
CA ALA A 659 1.20 27.98 -37.93
C ALA A 659 0.19 27.08 -38.66
N ALA A 660 -1.11 27.30 -38.38
CA ALA A 660 -2.22 26.59 -39.01
C ALA A 660 -2.52 27.01 -40.46
N SER A 661 -1.98 28.14 -40.92
CA SER A 661 -2.21 28.64 -42.28
C SER A 661 -0.89 29.02 -42.99
N PRO A 662 -0.67 28.54 -44.24
CA PRO A 662 -1.45 27.47 -44.91
C PRO A 662 -1.37 26.14 -44.14
N GLN A 663 -2.24 25.18 -44.44
CA GLN A 663 -2.20 23.85 -43.80
C GLN A 663 -0.80 23.23 -43.93
N ARG A 664 -0.30 22.62 -42.85
CA ARG A 664 1.02 21.96 -42.81
C ARG A 664 0.83 20.46 -42.65
N LEU A 665 1.37 19.71 -43.60
CA LEU A 665 1.34 18.26 -43.59
C LEU A 665 2.67 17.73 -43.04
N ILE A 666 2.62 16.93 -41.97
CA ILE A 666 3.80 16.32 -41.35
C ILE A 666 3.83 14.83 -41.71
N LYS A 667 4.93 14.40 -42.34
CA LYS A 667 5.13 12.99 -42.73
C LYS A 667 6.25 12.39 -41.89
N GLY A 668 5.93 11.35 -41.13
CA GLY A 668 6.91 10.68 -40.25
C GLY A 668 7.31 11.59 -39.10
N SER A 669 8.57 11.50 -38.66
CA SER A 669 9.09 12.30 -37.55
C SER A 669 9.48 13.72 -37.99
N PHE A 670 9.08 14.70 -37.19
CA PHE A 670 9.35 16.13 -37.38
C PHE A 670 9.69 16.76 -36.04
N ASN A 671 10.75 17.57 -36.02
CA ASN A 671 11.16 18.33 -34.85
C ASN A 671 11.33 19.81 -35.22
N LEU A 672 10.85 20.71 -34.37
CA LEU A 672 11.05 22.15 -34.44
C LEU A 672 11.30 22.68 -33.02
N GLY A 673 12.58 22.83 -32.65
CA GLY A 673 12.94 23.21 -31.28
C GLY A 673 12.47 22.15 -30.28
N ASN A 674 11.68 22.57 -29.29
CA ASN A 674 11.04 21.70 -28.30
C ASN A 674 9.64 21.20 -28.73
N ILE A 675 9.27 21.31 -30.01
CA ILE A 675 8.08 20.67 -30.57
C ILE A 675 8.50 19.43 -31.37
N SER A 676 8.03 18.25 -30.98
CA SER A 676 8.24 16.97 -31.66
C SER A 676 6.92 16.33 -32.08
N ILE A 677 6.84 15.86 -33.33
CA ILE A 677 5.68 15.14 -33.87
C ILE A 677 6.19 13.91 -34.60
N SER A 678 5.73 12.72 -34.22
CA SER A 678 6.18 11.44 -34.78
C SER A 678 5.02 10.52 -35.17
N THR A 679 5.28 9.68 -36.18
CA THR A 679 4.33 8.64 -36.64
C THR A 679 4.95 7.26 -36.48
N THR A 680 4.30 6.34 -35.78
CA THR A 680 4.84 5.00 -35.47
C THR A 680 4.64 3.96 -36.59
N GLY A 681 3.76 4.21 -37.57
CA GLY A 681 3.44 3.28 -38.66
C GLY A 681 4.31 3.41 -39.93
N ASN A 682 4.69 2.27 -40.53
CA ASN A 682 5.63 2.16 -41.67
C ASN A 682 5.13 2.63 -43.07
N SER A 683 3.91 3.17 -43.20
CA SER A 683 3.42 3.68 -44.49
C SER A 683 2.44 4.84 -44.36
N VAL A 684 2.94 6.07 -44.45
CA VAL A 684 2.11 7.28 -44.56
C VAL A 684 1.56 7.36 -45.99
N ASN A 685 0.28 7.04 -46.19
CA ASN A 685 -0.32 6.98 -47.53
C ASN A 685 -1.04 8.30 -47.88
N CYS A 686 -0.36 9.15 -48.64
CA CYS A 686 -0.84 10.48 -49.03
C CYS A 686 -1.85 10.47 -50.21
N SER A 687 -2.61 9.38 -50.38
CA SER A 687 -3.56 9.19 -51.50
C SER A 687 -5.03 9.49 -51.12
N VAL A 688 -5.29 9.82 -49.86
CA VAL A 688 -6.62 10.13 -49.33
C VAL A 688 -7.06 11.56 -49.72
N SER A 689 -8.31 11.75 -50.15
CA SER A 689 -8.86 13.08 -50.46
C SER A 689 -8.83 13.96 -49.20
N GLY A 690 -8.04 15.03 -49.21
CA GLY A 690 -7.81 15.91 -48.05
C GLY A 690 -6.39 16.51 -48.03
N CYS A 691 -5.39 15.84 -48.62
CA CYS A 691 -4.02 16.36 -48.68
C CYS A 691 -3.77 17.43 -49.77
N SER A 692 -4.81 17.91 -50.47
CA SER A 692 -4.68 18.85 -51.58
C SER A 692 -4.59 20.30 -51.08
N GLY A 693 -3.40 20.90 -51.15
CA GLY A 693 -3.18 22.31 -50.80
C GLY A 693 -2.34 22.56 -49.54
N ALA A 694 -1.98 21.52 -48.79
CA ALA A 694 -1.09 21.62 -47.64
C ALA A 694 0.39 21.74 -48.06
N SER A 695 1.16 22.57 -47.36
CA SER A 695 2.62 22.63 -47.51
C SER A 695 3.23 21.44 -46.77
N ILE A 696 4.02 20.62 -47.47
CA ILE A 696 4.68 19.45 -46.88
C ILE A 696 5.88 19.92 -46.04
N LEU A 697 5.88 19.58 -44.76
CA LEU A 697 7.07 19.65 -43.91
C LEU A 697 7.74 18.28 -43.93
N ASN A 698 8.94 18.22 -44.50
CA ASN A 698 9.74 17.00 -44.55
C ASN A 698 10.48 16.80 -43.21
N PRO A 699 10.90 15.56 -42.89
CA PRO A 699 11.73 15.28 -41.72
C PRO A 699 12.94 16.22 -41.69
N GLY A 700 13.00 17.09 -40.69
CA GLY A 700 14.19 17.87 -40.41
C GLY A 700 15.16 16.99 -39.64
N THR A 701 16.35 16.74 -40.20
CA THR A 701 17.48 16.16 -39.47
C THR A 701 18.01 17.19 -38.47
N GLY A 702 17.31 17.34 -37.34
CA GLY A 702 17.79 18.07 -36.19
C GLY A 702 18.56 17.13 -35.27
N ASN A 703 19.76 16.70 -35.67
CA ASN A 703 20.73 16.20 -34.69
C ASN A 703 21.23 17.42 -33.90
N PHE A 704 20.60 17.72 -32.77
CA PHE A 704 21.19 18.58 -31.75
C PHE A 704 21.84 17.68 -30.71
N VAL A 705 22.98 17.09 -31.10
CA VAL A 705 23.94 16.55 -30.14
C VAL A 705 24.61 17.78 -29.51
N GLY A 706 24.41 18.00 -28.22
CA GLY A 706 25.21 18.99 -27.49
C GLY A 706 26.69 18.60 -27.59
N GLU A 707 27.55 19.55 -27.94
CA GLU A 707 29.00 19.31 -28.08
C GLU A 707 29.58 18.69 -26.79
N ASP A 708 30.51 17.75 -26.98
CA ASP A 708 31.28 17.14 -25.90
C ASP A 708 32.02 18.23 -25.11
N VAL A 709 31.71 18.38 -23.83
CA VAL A 709 32.50 19.21 -22.92
C VAL A 709 33.49 18.30 -22.20
N PRO A 710 34.80 18.34 -22.50
CA PRO A 710 35.79 17.56 -21.76
C PRO A 710 35.92 18.13 -20.33
N PRO A 711 35.72 17.34 -19.27
CA PRO A 711 36.01 17.80 -17.93
C PRO A 711 37.51 17.72 -17.68
N ASN A 712 38.10 18.81 -17.18
CA ASN A 712 39.38 18.73 -16.49
C ASN A 712 39.12 18.17 -15.08
N THR A 713 38.99 16.85 -14.96
CA THR A 713 38.82 16.17 -13.67
C THR A 713 40.19 15.88 -13.06
N SER A 714 40.64 16.74 -12.15
CA SER A 714 41.60 16.33 -11.12
C SER A 714 40.89 16.37 -9.77
N GLY A 715 40.31 15.24 -9.36
CA GLY A 715 40.00 14.95 -7.95
C GLY A 715 38.54 14.93 -7.46
N ILE A 716 37.50 14.84 -8.29
CA ILE A 716 36.07 14.75 -7.83
C ILE A 716 35.30 13.68 -8.62
N THR A 717 34.43 12.92 -7.94
CA THR A 717 33.75 11.69 -8.40
C THR A 717 32.21 11.86 -8.39
N PRO A 718 31.47 11.52 -9.48
CA PRO A 718 30.00 11.61 -9.55
C PRO A 718 29.27 10.75 -8.50
N ASP A 719 29.96 9.76 -7.94
CA ASP A 719 29.37 8.76 -7.06
C ASP A 719 29.04 9.28 -5.65
N ALA A 720 29.67 10.39 -5.23
CA ALA A 720 29.51 10.96 -3.90
C ALA A 720 28.05 11.26 -3.56
N LYS A 721 27.30 11.81 -4.52
CA LYS A 721 25.87 12.12 -4.35
C LYS A 721 25.07 10.88 -3.98
N HIS A 722 25.17 9.83 -4.80
CA HIS A 722 24.42 8.59 -4.62
C HIS A 722 24.86 7.84 -3.36
N THR A 723 26.16 7.83 -3.08
CA THR A 723 26.73 7.23 -1.86
C THR A 723 26.15 7.89 -0.62
N ASN A 724 26.19 9.21 -0.54
CA ASN A 724 25.74 9.96 0.63
C ASN A 724 24.23 9.81 0.85
N GLU A 725 23.43 9.87 -0.22
CA GLU A 725 21.98 9.68 -0.13
C GLU A 725 21.63 8.29 0.44
N ILE A 726 22.32 7.25 0.00
CA ILE A 726 22.08 5.87 0.45
C ILE A 726 22.65 5.64 1.84
N ALA A 727 23.81 6.22 2.14
CA ALA A 727 24.42 6.15 3.47
C ALA A 727 23.56 6.85 4.52
N GLU A 728 22.97 8.01 4.20
CA GLU A 728 22.03 8.71 5.07
C GLU A 728 20.76 7.87 5.30
N TYR A 729 20.18 7.30 4.24
CA TYR A 729 18.97 6.47 4.34
C TYR A 729 19.17 5.22 5.22
N PHE A 730 20.32 4.57 5.11
CA PHE A 730 20.65 3.36 5.88
C PHE A 730 21.44 3.63 7.16
N GLU A 731 21.63 4.90 7.53
CA GLU A 731 22.45 5.32 8.68
C GLU A 731 23.88 4.74 8.68
N LEU A 732 24.44 4.56 7.48
CA LEU A 732 25.83 4.17 7.30
C LEU A 732 26.67 5.42 7.59
N GLY A 733 27.49 5.41 8.66
CA GLY A 733 28.41 6.51 8.94
C GLY A 733 29.39 6.78 7.79
N ASP A 734 30.25 7.80 7.90
CA ASP A 734 31.14 8.30 6.84
C ASP A 734 31.70 7.20 5.88
N THR A 735 31.13 7.13 4.69
CA THR A 735 31.50 6.19 3.63
C THR A 735 32.59 6.81 2.73
N ALA A 736 33.67 6.08 2.50
CA ALA A 736 34.74 6.53 1.62
C ALA A 736 34.25 6.56 0.16
N ILE A 737 34.39 7.71 -0.51
CA ILE A 737 33.97 7.86 -1.90
C ILE A 737 35.09 7.36 -2.84
N VAL A 738 34.74 6.44 -3.73
CA VAL A 738 35.63 5.89 -4.76
C VAL A 738 35.90 6.94 -5.84
N ALA A 739 37.17 7.13 -6.16
CA ALA A 739 37.60 8.07 -7.19
C ALA A 739 37.26 7.56 -8.61
N VAL A 740 37.20 8.49 -9.58
CA VAL A 740 36.97 8.13 -10.99
C VAL A 740 38.06 7.19 -11.49
N GLU A 741 39.33 7.48 -11.17
CA GLU A 741 40.48 6.68 -11.62
C GLU A 741 40.41 5.25 -11.09
N GLU A 742 39.95 5.06 -9.85
CA GLU A 742 39.76 3.75 -9.24
C GLU A 742 38.58 3.00 -9.88
N THR A 743 37.51 3.72 -10.24
CA THR A 743 36.41 3.16 -11.04
C THR A 743 36.90 2.70 -12.41
N GLN A 744 37.78 3.47 -13.06
CA GLN A 744 38.36 3.13 -14.35
C GLN A 744 39.32 1.94 -14.26
N ASP A 745 40.13 1.87 -13.19
CA ASP A 745 40.97 0.72 -12.89
C ASP A 745 40.13 -0.55 -12.74
N PHE A 746 39.02 -0.46 -12.00
CA PHE A 746 38.06 -1.56 -11.89
C PHE A 746 37.51 -2.01 -13.25
N LEU A 747 37.08 -1.08 -14.11
CA LEU A 747 36.58 -1.42 -15.45
C LEU A 747 37.65 -2.11 -16.31
N ARG A 748 38.90 -1.65 -16.24
CA ARG A 748 40.04 -2.29 -16.92
C ARG A 748 40.34 -3.69 -16.38
N ASP A 749 40.26 -3.87 -15.07
CA ASP A 749 40.49 -5.17 -14.43
C ASP A 749 39.42 -6.18 -14.83
N VAL A 750 38.15 -5.77 -14.94
CA VAL A 750 37.05 -6.60 -15.45
C VAL A 750 37.29 -6.98 -16.91
N GLU A 751 37.64 -6.02 -17.78
CA GLU A 751 37.94 -6.30 -19.18
C GLU A 751 39.11 -7.28 -19.32
N SER A 752 40.19 -7.07 -18.56
CA SER A 752 41.36 -7.96 -18.55
C SER A 752 41.01 -9.38 -18.09
N ALA A 753 40.11 -9.51 -17.11
CA ALA A 753 39.72 -10.80 -16.54
C ALA A 753 38.67 -11.57 -17.37
N THR A 754 37.81 -10.87 -18.12
CA THR A 754 36.62 -11.45 -18.77
C THR A 754 36.58 -11.28 -20.28
N GLY A 755 37.29 -10.27 -20.81
CA GLY A 755 37.13 -9.80 -22.18
C GLY A 755 35.87 -8.97 -22.42
N VAL A 756 35.06 -8.68 -21.38
CA VAL A 756 33.82 -7.89 -21.47
C VAL A 756 34.14 -6.42 -21.25
N LYS A 757 33.87 -5.58 -22.26
CA LYS A 757 34.07 -4.13 -22.15
C LYS A 757 32.90 -3.49 -21.43
N SER A 758 33.19 -2.84 -20.30
CA SER A 758 32.18 -2.32 -19.37
C SER A 758 32.27 -0.81 -19.19
N VAL A 759 31.13 -0.16 -18.94
CA VAL A 759 31.04 1.26 -18.57
C VAL A 759 30.09 1.46 -17.38
N ILE A 760 30.27 2.56 -16.65
CA ILE A 760 29.29 3.02 -15.66
C ILE A 760 28.56 4.25 -16.20
N LEU A 761 27.24 4.21 -16.20
CA LEU A 761 26.38 5.29 -16.63
C LEU A 761 25.58 5.83 -15.44
N TYR A 762 25.83 7.09 -15.08
CA TYR A 762 24.99 7.84 -14.16
C TYR A 762 23.87 8.52 -14.92
N VAL A 763 22.63 8.33 -14.46
CA VAL A 763 21.42 8.99 -14.97
C VAL A 763 20.95 9.99 -13.91
N ASP A 764 21.30 11.27 -14.09
CA ASP A 764 21.15 12.32 -13.09
C ASP A 764 20.45 13.58 -13.64
N TYR A 765 20.26 14.60 -12.80
CA TYR A 765 19.62 15.85 -13.14
C TYR A 765 20.46 17.07 -12.72
N VAL A 766 20.49 18.08 -13.57
CA VAL A 766 21.17 19.35 -13.34
C VAL A 766 20.20 20.54 -13.33
N PRO A 767 20.42 21.53 -12.47
CA PRO A 767 19.66 22.78 -12.46
C PRO A 767 19.44 23.47 -13.82
N THR A 768 18.21 23.88 -14.12
CA THR A 768 17.89 24.62 -15.36
C THR A 768 18.65 25.97 -15.44
N GLU A 769 18.93 26.64 -14.32
CA GLU A 769 19.66 27.92 -14.30
C GLU A 769 21.14 27.78 -14.71
N LEU A 770 21.70 26.58 -14.59
CA LEU A 770 23.10 26.29 -14.90
C LEU A 770 23.27 25.70 -16.31
N ALA A 771 22.17 25.24 -16.92
CA ALA A 771 22.18 24.66 -18.27
C ALA A 771 22.15 25.70 -19.41
N GLN A 772 22.04 27.01 -19.12
CA GLN A 772 21.89 28.08 -20.11
C GLN A 772 23.15 28.93 -20.40
N THR A 773 24.31 28.66 -19.79
CA THR A 773 25.49 29.53 -19.96
C THR A 773 26.36 29.08 -21.14
N THR A 774 26.31 29.80 -22.26
CA THR A 774 27.40 29.77 -23.25
C THR A 774 28.68 30.39 -22.65
N PRO A 775 29.89 29.94 -23.03
CA PRO A 775 31.14 30.24 -22.32
C PRO A 775 31.58 31.71 -22.20
N GLU A 776 30.92 32.66 -22.88
CA GLU A 776 31.50 34.00 -23.12
C GLU A 776 30.86 35.17 -22.34
N SER A 777 29.95 34.97 -21.38
CA SER A 777 29.30 36.12 -20.73
C SER A 777 28.97 35.92 -19.26
N ASN A 778 29.86 36.34 -18.35
CA ASN A 778 29.61 37.46 -17.42
C ASN A 778 30.65 37.56 -16.29
N THR A 779 30.97 38.81 -15.92
CA THR A 779 31.85 39.16 -14.81
C THR A 779 31.09 39.20 -13.46
N ILE A 780 31.76 38.72 -12.42
CA ILE A 780 31.39 38.48 -11.00
C ILE A 780 30.71 39.66 -10.26
N ALA A 781 30.54 40.83 -10.89
CA ALA A 781 30.06 42.05 -10.22
C ALA A 781 28.54 42.12 -10.01
N GLN A 782 27.73 41.36 -10.78
CA GLN A 782 26.26 41.48 -10.73
C GLN A 782 25.59 40.59 -9.68
N ALA A 783 26.26 39.54 -9.18
CA ALA A 783 25.68 38.57 -8.22
C ALA A 783 25.75 39.01 -6.74
N LYS A 784 26.49 40.08 -6.42
CA LYS A 784 26.79 40.49 -5.03
C LYS A 784 25.70 41.30 -4.31
N THR A 785 24.61 41.68 -4.96
CA THR A 785 23.65 42.67 -4.41
C THR A 785 22.34 42.10 -3.85
N LEU A 786 22.13 40.79 -3.83
CA LEU A 786 20.86 40.19 -3.42
C LEU A 786 21.08 39.17 -2.29
N ILE A 787 20.58 39.50 -1.08
CA ILE A 787 20.22 38.61 0.06
C ILE A 787 21.19 38.61 1.29
N PRO A 788 20.68 38.87 2.53
CA PRO A 788 21.43 38.87 3.80
C PRO A 788 21.31 37.56 4.62
N PRO A 789 22.16 37.31 5.66
CA PRO A 789 22.36 35.97 6.23
C PRO A 789 21.81 35.77 7.66
N ALA A 790 21.25 34.59 7.96
CA ALA A 790 21.25 34.00 9.31
C ALA A 790 20.94 32.48 9.35
N GLN A 791 21.87 31.75 9.99
CA GLN A 791 21.79 30.42 10.65
C GLN A 791 21.64 29.15 9.79
N PHE A 792 22.68 28.29 9.79
CA PHE A 792 22.69 26.82 10.04
C PHE A 792 24.14 26.29 9.86
N THR A 793 24.47 25.14 10.46
CA THR A 793 25.80 24.49 10.45
C THR A 793 25.70 23.06 9.89
N ILE A 794 26.46 22.75 8.83
CA ILE A 794 26.64 21.40 8.22
C ILE A 794 28.09 21.28 7.65
N PRO A 795 28.78 20.12 7.72
CA PRO A 795 30.07 19.86 7.07
C PRO A 795 29.95 19.45 5.58
N ASP A 796 30.76 20.14 4.77
CA ASP A 796 31.40 19.79 3.47
C ASP A 796 30.58 19.20 2.30
N VAL A 797 30.15 20.09 1.37
CA VAL A 797 29.71 19.77 -0.01
C VAL A 797 30.38 20.76 -0.98
N LEU A 798 31.13 20.29 -1.97
CA LEU A 798 31.83 21.11 -2.98
C LEU A 798 31.60 20.55 -4.40
N TRP A 799 30.80 21.23 -5.23
CA TRP A 799 30.81 21.07 -6.69
C TRP A 799 30.38 22.39 -7.36
N GLU A 800 31.26 23.02 -8.15
CA GLU A 800 31.02 24.31 -8.83
C GLU A 800 31.00 24.19 -10.36
N PHE A 801 30.15 25.03 -10.97
CA PHE A 801 29.72 25.03 -12.36
C PHE A 801 30.28 26.19 -13.19
N THR A 802 31.59 26.25 -13.45
CA THR A 802 32.13 26.98 -14.61
C THR A 802 33.52 26.46 -14.99
N THR A 803 33.95 26.71 -16.23
CA THR A 803 35.28 26.37 -16.75
C THR A 803 36.44 27.15 -16.11
N GLU A 804 36.20 28.18 -15.29
CA GLU A 804 37.27 28.99 -14.62
C GLU A 804 37.38 28.82 -13.09
N GLY A 805 36.52 28.02 -12.44
CA GLY A 805 36.52 27.86 -10.97
C GLY A 805 37.67 27.02 -10.37
N LEU A 806 38.43 26.30 -11.19
CA LEU A 806 39.38 25.27 -10.73
C LEU A 806 40.77 25.78 -10.29
N SER A 807 40.90 27.00 -9.76
CA SER A 807 42.24 27.50 -9.34
C SER A 807 42.34 28.20 -7.99
N THR A 808 41.27 28.48 -7.25
CA THR A 808 41.40 28.95 -5.86
C THR A 808 40.19 28.57 -5.00
N PRO A 809 40.40 28.06 -3.77
CA PRO A 809 39.31 27.72 -2.86
C PRO A 809 38.70 29.00 -2.31
N ASN A 810 37.44 29.32 -2.65
CA ASN A 810 36.73 30.44 -2.04
C ASN A 810 35.41 29.97 -1.40
N ILE A 811 35.33 30.22 -0.10
CA ILE A 811 34.35 29.73 0.87
C ILE A 811 33.06 30.57 0.82
N SER A 812 32.41 30.69 -0.34
CA SER A 812 31.18 31.52 -0.46
C SER A 812 30.07 30.94 -1.34
N LEU A 813 30.21 29.71 -1.86
CA LEU A 813 29.12 28.99 -2.53
C LEU A 813 28.43 27.94 -1.64
N VAL A 814 28.80 27.88 -0.36
CA VAL A 814 28.14 27.02 0.65
C VAL A 814 26.72 27.51 0.98
N GLN A 815 26.33 28.70 0.52
CA GLN A 815 25.00 29.28 0.79
C GLN A 815 23.98 29.12 -0.35
N GLN A 816 24.34 28.52 -1.50
CA GLN A 816 23.42 28.38 -2.65
C GLN A 816 22.94 26.95 -2.94
N LEU A 817 23.43 25.93 -2.23
CA LEU A 817 23.31 24.52 -2.66
C LEU A 817 22.61 23.58 -1.66
N SER A 818 21.67 24.11 -0.86
CA SER A 818 20.66 23.32 -0.14
C SER A 818 19.30 23.41 -0.85
N ARG A 819 19.27 23.20 -2.17
CA ARG A 819 18.00 23.27 -2.92
C ARG A 819 17.40 21.88 -3.08
N ILE A 820 16.14 21.75 -2.69
CA ILE A 820 15.31 20.57 -2.95
C ILE A 820 15.31 20.32 -4.46
N PRO A 821 15.51 19.09 -4.96
CA PRO A 821 15.42 18.79 -6.39
C PRO A 821 14.11 19.32 -6.99
N GLN A 822 14.19 19.92 -8.17
CA GLN A 822 13.04 20.55 -8.83
C GLN A 822 12.60 19.71 -10.02
N GLU A 823 11.29 19.72 -10.28
CA GLU A 823 10.69 19.04 -11.44
C GLU A 823 11.19 19.62 -12.78
N SER A 824 11.70 20.85 -12.78
CA SER A 824 12.34 21.52 -13.91
C SER A 824 13.83 21.23 -14.09
N ASP A 825 14.47 20.46 -13.19
CA ASP A 825 15.88 20.06 -13.37
C ASP A 825 16.03 19.23 -14.65
N ARG A 826 17.14 19.38 -15.38
CA ARG A 826 17.34 18.78 -16.72
C ARG A 826 18.12 17.49 -16.65
N LEU A 827 17.76 16.51 -17.46
CA LEU A 827 18.46 15.23 -17.53
C LEU A 827 19.92 15.41 -17.98
N GLU A 828 20.83 14.81 -17.24
CA GLU A 828 22.25 14.72 -17.55
C GLU A 828 22.73 13.27 -17.42
N LEU A 829 23.50 12.83 -18.40
CA LEU A 829 24.11 11.51 -18.44
C LEU A 829 25.62 11.65 -18.22
N ILE A 830 26.20 10.86 -17.30
CA ILE A 830 27.64 10.84 -17.07
C ILE A 830 28.15 9.42 -17.31
N LEU A 831 29.01 9.27 -18.31
CA LEU A 831 29.58 7.98 -18.71
C LEU A 831 31.03 7.89 -18.24
N ILE A 832 31.32 6.89 -17.40
CA ILE A 832 32.68 6.52 -17.00
C ILE A 832 33.13 5.36 -17.88
N THR A 833 34.20 5.59 -18.63
CA THR A 833 34.81 4.61 -19.54
C THR A 833 36.17 4.17 -18.98
N PRO A 834 36.70 2.99 -19.33
CA PRO A 834 37.98 2.53 -18.82
C PRO A 834 39.14 3.47 -19.19
N ASP A 835 39.25 3.89 -20.46
CA ASP A 835 40.48 4.53 -20.97
C ASP A 835 40.33 6.02 -21.29
N GLU A 836 39.11 6.54 -21.40
CA GLU A 836 38.86 7.93 -21.75
C GLU A 836 38.33 8.72 -20.55
N PRO A 837 38.58 10.05 -20.49
CA PRO A 837 37.99 10.90 -19.46
C PRO A 837 36.47 10.75 -19.40
N PRO A 838 35.84 10.93 -18.22
CA PRO A 838 34.39 10.92 -18.08
C PRO A 838 33.69 11.80 -19.10
N ILE A 839 32.66 11.25 -19.76
CA ILE A 839 31.88 11.96 -20.76
C ILE A 839 30.61 12.47 -20.09
N ARG A 840 30.36 13.78 -20.15
CA ARG A 840 29.12 14.41 -19.68
C ARG A 840 28.25 14.77 -20.87
N ARG A 841 27.02 14.27 -20.88
CA ARG A 841 26.04 14.46 -21.95
C ARG A 841 24.75 15.05 -21.37
N PRO A 842 24.60 16.39 -21.35
CA PRO A 842 23.33 17.01 -21.02
C PRO A 842 22.30 16.72 -22.12
N VAL A 843 21.09 16.32 -21.73
CA VAL A 843 20.00 15.99 -22.66
C VAL A 843 19.07 17.21 -22.76
N ALA A 844 19.21 17.96 -23.85
CA ALA A 844 18.53 19.24 -24.02
C ALA A 844 17.00 19.10 -24.01
N GLY A 845 16.32 19.99 -23.28
CA GLY A 845 14.86 20.09 -23.25
C GLY A 845 14.15 19.00 -22.45
N ILE A 846 14.87 18.08 -21.81
CA ILE A 846 14.29 16.97 -21.06
C ILE A 846 14.39 17.25 -19.56
N THR A 847 13.24 17.26 -18.88
CA THR A 847 13.12 17.60 -17.45
C THR A 847 13.02 16.36 -16.57
N ARG A 848 13.22 16.55 -15.26
CA ARG A 848 13.00 15.56 -14.21
C ARG A 848 11.56 15.08 -14.23
N ASN A 849 10.60 16.00 -14.36
CA ASN A 849 9.19 15.65 -14.43
C ASN A 849 8.88 14.75 -15.62
N HIS A 850 9.41 15.08 -16.81
CA HIS A 850 9.19 14.30 -18.03
C HIS A 850 9.66 12.86 -17.87
N ILE A 851 10.90 12.65 -17.41
CA ILE A 851 11.46 11.31 -17.22
C ILE A 851 10.74 10.55 -16.11
N ARG A 852 10.34 11.20 -15.01
CA ARG A 852 9.56 10.56 -13.94
C ARG A 852 8.16 10.18 -14.39
N SER A 853 7.52 11.01 -15.23
CA SER A 853 6.22 10.72 -15.81
C SER A 853 6.29 9.49 -16.71
N LEU A 854 7.27 9.47 -17.63
CA LEU A 854 7.51 8.32 -18.52
C LEU A 854 7.87 7.04 -17.74
N SER A 855 8.67 7.15 -16.67
CA SER A 855 9.05 6.01 -15.84
C SER A 855 7.86 5.40 -15.11
N ARG A 856 6.97 6.24 -14.56
CA ARG A 856 5.73 5.80 -13.92
C ARG A 856 4.80 5.13 -14.92
N GLN A 857 4.61 5.73 -16.10
CA GLN A 857 3.83 5.15 -17.17
C GLN A 857 4.38 3.78 -17.59
N PHE A 858 5.70 3.68 -17.77
CA PHE A 858 6.35 2.43 -18.16
C PHE A 858 6.13 1.33 -17.11
N GLN A 859 6.30 1.65 -15.83
CA GLN A 859 6.06 0.73 -14.73
C GLN A 859 4.59 0.28 -14.61
N ARG A 860 3.63 1.20 -14.80
CA ARG A 860 2.21 0.84 -14.80
C ARG A 860 1.87 -0.13 -15.93
N ASN A 861 2.32 0.19 -17.15
CA ASN A 861 1.96 -0.57 -18.34
C ASN A 861 2.66 -1.93 -18.40
N ILE A 862 3.90 -2.04 -17.92
CA ILE A 862 4.59 -3.34 -17.86
C ILE A 862 3.98 -4.28 -16.80
N ASN A 863 3.34 -3.72 -15.76
CA ASN A 863 2.69 -4.46 -14.69
C ASN A 863 1.22 -4.81 -14.97
N ARG A 864 0.64 -4.39 -16.11
CA ARG A 864 -0.74 -4.70 -16.52
C ARG A 864 -0.77 -5.57 -17.78
N PRO A 865 -0.80 -6.91 -17.66
CA PRO A 865 -0.83 -7.81 -18.81
C PRO A 865 -2.01 -7.58 -19.78
N SER A 866 -3.13 -7.03 -19.29
CA SER A 866 -4.30 -6.63 -20.10
C SER A 866 -3.96 -5.58 -21.18
N ARG A 867 -2.89 -4.81 -20.97
CA ARG A 867 -2.43 -3.72 -21.85
C ARG A 867 -1.39 -4.16 -22.88
N GLY A 868 -1.03 -5.44 -22.91
CA GLY A 868 -0.23 -6.04 -23.98
C GLY A 868 1.13 -5.34 -24.17
N THR A 869 1.32 -4.71 -25.34
CA THR A 869 2.58 -4.03 -25.70
C THR A 869 2.57 -2.52 -25.46
N ALA A 870 1.57 -1.98 -24.75
CA ALA A 870 1.45 -0.53 -24.50
C ALA A 870 2.69 0.08 -23.82
N PHE A 871 3.41 -0.72 -23.03
CA PHE A 871 4.66 -0.30 -22.39
C PHE A 871 5.76 0.08 -23.40
N LEU A 872 5.73 -0.44 -24.63
CA LEU A 872 6.78 -0.23 -25.64
C LEU A 872 6.99 1.25 -25.98
N ASP A 873 5.92 2.05 -26.02
CA ASP A 873 6.01 3.47 -26.36
C ASP A 873 6.80 4.24 -25.29
N SER A 874 6.48 4.01 -24.01
CA SER A 874 7.21 4.60 -22.89
C SER A 874 8.64 4.06 -22.80
N ALA A 875 8.84 2.75 -23.03
CA ALA A 875 10.16 2.12 -23.06
C ALA A 875 11.05 2.71 -24.16
N GLN A 876 10.47 3.04 -25.33
CA GLN A 876 11.19 3.63 -26.45
C GLN A 876 11.52 5.11 -26.23
N GLN A 877 10.61 5.88 -25.65
CA GLN A 877 10.90 7.27 -25.27
C GLN A 877 12.03 7.34 -24.23
N LEU A 878 11.97 6.50 -23.19
CA LEU A 878 13.03 6.40 -22.19
C LEU A 878 14.37 5.94 -22.81
N TYR A 879 14.35 4.96 -23.72
CA TYR A 879 15.52 4.56 -24.48
C TYR A 879 16.12 5.74 -25.26
N ASN A 880 15.28 6.51 -25.96
CA ASN A 880 15.71 7.65 -26.77
C ASN A 880 16.28 8.80 -25.93
N HIS A 881 15.83 8.96 -24.69
CA HIS A 881 16.33 10.00 -23.79
C HIS A 881 17.59 9.57 -23.01
N ILE A 882 17.74 8.29 -22.68
CA ILE A 882 18.80 7.80 -21.79
C ILE A 882 19.93 7.10 -22.56
N ILE A 883 19.62 6.26 -23.54
CA ILE A 883 20.61 5.42 -24.23
C ILE A 883 21.02 6.00 -25.57
N ALA A 884 20.07 6.46 -26.39
CA ALA A 884 20.38 6.99 -27.71
C ALA A 884 21.43 8.13 -27.71
N PRO A 885 21.46 9.06 -26.73
CA PRO A 885 22.45 10.15 -26.71
C PRO A 885 23.91 9.72 -26.48
N ILE A 886 24.13 8.52 -25.95
CA ILE A 886 25.45 7.97 -25.65
C ILE A 886 25.80 6.74 -26.51
N ARG A 887 24.86 6.27 -27.34
CA ARG A 887 25.05 5.10 -28.19
C ARG A 887 26.26 5.21 -29.12
N PRO A 888 26.57 6.35 -29.76
CA PRO A 888 27.77 6.48 -30.59
C PRO A 888 29.07 6.16 -29.85
N GLU A 889 29.17 6.56 -28.57
CA GLU A 889 30.32 6.25 -27.72
C GLU A 889 30.36 4.76 -27.36
N LEU A 890 29.21 4.18 -27.00
CA LEU A 890 29.11 2.76 -26.69
C LEU A 890 29.52 1.88 -27.89
N GLU A 891 29.08 2.24 -29.10
CA GLU A 891 29.42 1.51 -30.33
C GLU A 891 30.89 1.69 -30.71
N ARG A 892 31.44 2.92 -30.59
CA ARG A 892 32.84 3.21 -30.92
C ARG A 892 33.80 2.49 -29.97
N LEU A 893 33.44 2.39 -28.69
CA LEU A 893 34.24 1.71 -27.68
C LEU A 893 34.00 0.19 -27.67
N GLU A 894 33.03 -0.30 -28.44
CA GLU A 894 32.61 -1.71 -28.50
C GLU A 894 32.18 -2.22 -27.12
N ILE A 895 31.36 -1.45 -26.40
CA ILE A 895 30.92 -1.81 -25.05
C ILE A 895 29.95 -3.00 -25.08
N ASP A 896 30.14 -3.93 -24.16
CA ASP A 896 29.32 -5.13 -23.96
C ASP A 896 28.43 -5.05 -22.70
N HIS A 897 28.81 -4.21 -21.73
CA HIS A 897 28.15 -4.10 -20.43
C HIS A 897 27.95 -2.65 -19.97
N ILE A 898 26.75 -2.34 -19.47
CA ILE A 898 26.40 -1.04 -18.89
C ILE A 898 25.96 -1.22 -17.44
N GLY A 899 26.70 -0.61 -16.51
CA GLY A 899 26.27 -0.47 -15.12
C GLY A 899 25.58 0.86 -14.86
N PHE A 900 24.31 0.81 -14.48
CA PHE A 900 23.50 1.98 -14.21
C PHE A 900 23.62 2.42 -12.75
N ILE A 901 23.75 3.72 -12.53
CA ILE A 901 23.52 4.38 -11.25
C ILE A 901 22.50 5.49 -11.50
N ALA A 902 21.37 5.43 -10.82
CA ALA A 902 20.21 6.26 -11.15
C ALA A 902 19.78 7.13 -9.96
N ASP A 903 19.33 8.35 -10.26
CA ASP A 903 18.77 9.27 -9.28
C ASP A 903 17.50 8.72 -8.58
N ALA A 904 17.16 9.29 -7.43
CA ALA A 904 15.96 8.95 -6.68
C ALA A 904 14.69 9.02 -7.57
N GLY A 905 13.94 7.91 -7.60
CA GLY A 905 12.74 7.74 -8.42
C GLY A 905 12.96 7.00 -9.75
N LEU A 906 14.21 6.77 -10.17
CA LEU A 906 14.53 5.96 -11.35
C LEU A 906 15.15 4.59 -11.03
N ARG A 907 15.45 4.34 -9.75
CA ARG A 907 16.06 3.07 -9.30
C ARG A 907 15.17 1.84 -9.52
N SER A 908 13.85 2.03 -9.68
CA SER A 908 12.90 0.97 -10.02
C SER A 908 12.65 0.84 -11.54
N LEU A 909 13.34 1.61 -12.37
CA LEU A 909 13.16 1.57 -13.82
C LEU A 909 13.72 0.25 -14.39
N PRO A 910 12.94 -0.53 -15.17
CA PRO A 910 13.45 -1.77 -15.75
C PRO A 910 14.30 -1.45 -16.99
N PHE A 911 15.55 -0.99 -16.76
CA PHE A 911 16.48 -0.57 -17.82
C PHE A 911 16.69 -1.63 -18.91
N ALA A 912 16.71 -2.91 -18.53
CA ALA A 912 16.81 -4.04 -19.45
C ALA A 912 15.70 -4.08 -20.51
N ALA A 913 14.50 -3.61 -20.15
CA ALA A 913 13.30 -3.59 -20.99
C ALA A 913 13.12 -2.27 -21.75
N LEU A 914 14.08 -1.33 -21.67
CA LEU A 914 14.11 -0.19 -22.59
C LEU A 914 14.25 -0.70 -24.02
N HIS A 915 13.58 -0.07 -24.98
CA HIS A 915 13.40 -0.63 -26.31
C HIS A 915 13.81 0.37 -27.39
N ASN A 916 14.68 0.00 -28.32
CA ASN A 916 15.16 0.93 -29.36
C ASN A 916 14.20 1.08 -30.56
N GLY A 917 13.09 0.33 -30.56
CA GLY A 917 12.14 0.22 -31.67
C GLY A 917 12.21 -1.12 -32.40
N GLU A 918 13.32 -1.85 -32.26
CA GLU A 918 13.53 -3.19 -32.85
C GLU A 918 13.89 -4.25 -31.81
N ARG A 919 14.71 -3.88 -30.82
CA ARG A 919 15.27 -4.76 -29.79
C ARG A 919 15.25 -4.09 -28.42
N PHE A 920 15.16 -4.91 -27.37
CA PHE A 920 15.36 -4.48 -26.00
C PHE A 920 16.84 -4.22 -25.72
N LEU A 921 17.12 -3.33 -24.75
CA LEU A 921 18.47 -2.96 -24.38
C LEU A 921 19.30 -4.18 -23.96
N ILE A 922 18.68 -5.14 -23.27
CA ILE A 922 19.34 -6.38 -22.83
C ILE A 922 19.80 -7.28 -23.99
N GLU A 923 19.24 -7.11 -25.19
CA GLU A 923 19.66 -7.86 -26.39
C GLU A 923 20.94 -7.28 -27.01
N ASP A 924 21.29 -6.04 -26.65
CA ASP A 924 22.45 -5.31 -27.18
C ASP A 924 23.58 -5.26 -26.16
N PHE A 925 23.24 -5.10 -24.87
CA PHE A 925 24.20 -4.99 -23.77
C PHE A 925 23.74 -5.83 -22.59
N SER A 926 24.69 -6.43 -21.88
CA SER A 926 24.41 -6.86 -20.51
C SER A 926 24.24 -5.64 -19.61
N VAL A 927 23.31 -5.66 -18.67
CA VAL A 927 23.03 -4.50 -17.80
C VAL A 927 22.94 -4.91 -16.33
N ASN A 928 23.35 -4.02 -15.44
CA ASN A 928 23.05 -4.12 -14.01
C ASN A 928 22.73 -2.73 -13.43
N LEU A 929 22.12 -2.73 -12.26
CA LEU A 929 21.85 -1.52 -11.49
C LEU A 929 22.68 -1.57 -10.20
N MET A 930 23.38 -0.49 -9.91
CA MET A 930 24.14 -0.32 -8.68
C MET A 930 23.56 0.85 -7.86
N PRO A 931 23.52 0.73 -6.53
CA PRO A 931 23.14 1.86 -5.66
C PRO A 931 24.17 2.99 -5.78
N SER A 932 25.46 2.65 -5.71
CA SER A 932 26.61 3.52 -5.96
C SER A 932 27.84 2.63 -6.17
N VAL A 933 28.88 3.15 -6.82
CA VAL A 933 30.19 2.48 -6.95
C VAL A 933 30.85 2.29 -5.58
N SER A 934 30.84 3.31 -4.73
CA SER A 934 31.47 3.34 -3.41
C SER A 934 30.85 2.38 -2.40
N LEU A 935 29.59 2.00 -2.61
CA LEU A 935 28.89 1.00 -1.80
C LEU A 935 28.93 -0.40 -2.43
N THR A 936 29.65 -0.57 -3.54
CA THR A 936 29.78 -1.85 -4.26
C THR A 936 31.19 -2.41 -4.09
N ASP A 937 31.31 -3.74 -3.91
CA ASP A 937 32.63 -4.38 -3.89
C ASP A 937 33.20 -4.44 -5.31
N LEU A 938 34.24 -3.65 -5.57
CA LEU A 938 34.91 -3.53 -6.87
C LEU A 938 35.91 -4.67 -7.13
N LYS A 939 36.01 -5.68 -6.27
CA LYS A 939 36.89 -6.82 -6.54
C LYS A 939 36.20 -7.80 -7.48
N TYR A 940 36.72 -7.88 -8.71
CA TYR A 940 36.27 -8.90 -9.66
C TYR A 940 36.46 -10.30 -9.08
N THR A 941 35.36 -11.05 -9.04
CA THR A 941 35.34 -12.46 -8.70
C THR A 941 34.66 -13.21 -9.83
N ASN A 942 35.31 -14.23 -10.40
CA ASN A 942 34.68 -15.06 -11.42
C ASN A 942 33.53 -15.85 -10.79
N ILE A 943 32.31 -15.57 -11.24
CA ILE A 943 31.07 -16.21 -10.80
C ILE A 943 30.40 -17.06 -11.89
N GLU A 944 31.07 -17.31 -13.02
CA GLU A 944 30.51 -18.09 -14.15
C GLU A 944 30.02 -19.47 -13.68
N THR A 945 30.84 -20.17 -12.89
CA THR A 945 30.51 -21.48 -12.31
C THR A 945 30.03 -21.38 -10.86
N ALA A 946 29.72 -20.18 -10.36
CA ALA A 946 29.28 -20.02 -8.98
C ALA A 946 27.91 -20.66 -8.78
N PRO A 947 27.71 -21.39 -7.67
CA PRO A 947 26.41 -21.96 -7.36
C PRO A 947 25.41 -20.85 -7.04
N VAL A 948 24.18 -21.01 -7.51
CA VAL A 948 23.08 -20.08 -7.24
C VAL A 948 22.18 -20.63 -6.14
N LEU A 949 21.74 -19.74 -5.25
CA LEU A 949 20.58 -19.99 -4.39
C LEU A 949 19.40 -19.27 -5.01
N ALA A 950 18.49 -20.02 -5.63
CA ALA A 950 17.30 -19.49 -6.27
C ALA A 950 16.10 -19.75 -5.36
N MET A 951 15.33 -18.73 -5.04
CA MET A 951 14.14 -18.90 -4.20
C MET A 951 12.99 -18.06 -4.73
N GLY A 952 11.75 -18.53 -4.61
CA GLY A 952 10.60 -17.74 -5.02
C GLY A 952 9.26 -18.36 -4.68
N ALA A 953 8.20 -17.55 -4.78
CA ALA A 953 6.82 -17.99 -4.61
C ALA A 953 6.04 -17.77 -5.90
N ALA A 954 5.33 -18.81 -6.34
CA ALA A 954 4.48 -18.78 -7.52
C ALA A 954 3.00 -18.73 -7.16
N THR A 955 2.67 -19.30 -6.01
CA THR A 955 1.31 -19.41 -5.50
C THR A 955 1.17 -18.57 -4.26
N PHE A 956 0.15 -17.72 -4.27
CA PHE A 956 -0.19 -16.85 -3.17
C PHE A 956 -1.67 -17.09 -2.88
N THR A 957 -2.02 -17.19 -1.60
CA THR A 957 -3.41 -17.43 -1.20
C THR A 957 -4.29 -16.22 -1.54
N ASN A 958 -3.74 -15.01 -1.43
CA ASN A 958 -4.47 -13.74 -1.47
C ASN A 958 -3.77 -12.67 -2.35
N GLN A 959 -3.00 -13.11 -3.34
CA GLN A 959 -2.45 -12.25 -4.39
C GLN A 959 -2.57 -12.98 -5.72
N ALA A 960 -2.46 -12.23 -6.83
CA ALA A 960 -2.37 -12.84 -8.14
C ALA A 960 -1.18 -13.82 -8.20
N PRO A 961 -1.38 -15.07 -8.68
CA PRO A 961 -0.28 -16.02 -8.80
C PRO A 961 0.78 -15.50 -9.77
N LEU A 962 2.04 -15.87 -9.52
CA LEU A 962 3.17 -15.60 -10.40
C LEU A 962 3.58 -16.90 -11.11
N PRO A 963 2.84 -17.34 -12.14
CA PRO A 963 3.01 -18.66 -12.77
C PRO A 963 4.37 -18.83 -13.47
N ALA A 964 5.11 -17.74 -13.68
CA ALA A 964 6.44 -17.77 -14.28
C ALA A 964 7.53 -18.17 -13.29
N VAL A 965 7.33 -18.00 -11.98
CA VAL A 965 8.35 -18.25 -10.95
C VAL A 965 8.87 -19.69 -10.95
N PRO A 966 8.05 -20.75 -11.05
CA PRO A 966 8.56 -22.13 -11.07
C PRO A 966 9.44 -22.38 -12.30
N LEU A 967 9.06 -21.81 -13.45
CA LEU A 967 9.84 -21.90 -14.68
C LEU A 967 11.17 -21.16 -14.52
N GLU A 968 11.14 -19.93 -13.98
CA GLU A 968 12.32 -19.11 -13.72
C GLU A 968 13.32 -19.80 -12.80
N LEU A 969 12.88 -20.31 -11.64
CA LEU A 969 13.75 -21.00 -10.70
C LEU A 969 14.37 -22.25 -11.32
N THR A 970 13.59 -23.03 -12.09
CA THR A 970 14.08 -24.21 -12.80
C THR A 970 15.14 -23.84 -13.84
N LEU A 971 14.88 -22.79 -14.63
CA LEU A 971 15.83 -22.30 -15.63
C LEU A 971 17.15 -21.87 -14.97
N ILE A 972 17.09 -21.11 -13.88
CA ILE A 972 18.27 -20.57 -13.20
C ILE A 972 19.08 -21.65 -12.49
N SER A 973 18.42 -22.54 -11.75
CA SER A 973 19.08 -23.49 -10.84
C SER A 973 19.44 -24.85 -11.44
N GLU A 974 18.87 -25.19 -12.61
CA GLU A 974 19.12 -26.46 -13.29
C GLU A 974 19.70 -26.31 -14.69
N GLN A 975 19.27 -25.32 -15.46
CA GLN A 975 19.63 -25.21 -16.89
C GLN A 975 20.75 -24.20 -17.15
N ILE A 976 20.71 -23.04 -16.49
CA ILE A 976 21.67 -21.94 -16.70
C ILE A 976 22.86 -22.08 -15.73
N ARG A 977 22.60 -22.41 -14.46
CA ARG A 977 23.62 -22.68 -13.45
C ARG A 977 23.24 -23.88 -12.61
N SER A 978 24.21 -24.47 -11.92
CA SER A 978 23.94 -25.45 -10.86
C SER A 978 23.67 -24.72 -9.55
N GLY A 979 22.55 -25.01 -8.89
CA GLY A 979 22.19 -24.33 -7.65
C GLY A 979 21.26 -25.12 -6.75
N GLN A 980 20.86 -24.49 -5.66
CA GLN A 980 19.76 -24.94 -4.82
C GLN A 980 18.54 -24.06 -5.07
N ALA A 981 17.38 -24.68 -5.26
CA ALA A 981 16.11 -23.98 -5.44
C ALA A 981 15.16 -24.21 -4.27
N PHE A 982 14.38 -23.20 -3.91
CA PHE A 982 13.29 -23.27 -2.96
C PHE A 982 12.06 -22.57 -3.53
N LEU A 983 10.95 -23.30 -3.68
CA LEU A 983 9.72 -22.79 -4.30
C LEU A 983 8.56 -22.82 -3.30
N ASP A 984 7.71 -21.80 -3.35
CA ASP A 984 6.47 -21.70 -2.58
C ASP A 984 6.71 -21.91 -1.07
N GLN A 985 6.23 -23.02 -0.50
CA GLN A 985 6.35 -23.34 0.94
C GLN A 985 7.80 -23.44 1.42
N ASP A 986 8.74 -23.73 0.52
CA ASP A 986 10.15 -23.78 0.86
C ASP A 986 10.84 -22.40 0.78
N PHE A 987 10.21 -21.40 0.17
CA PHE A 987 10.73 -20.04 0.06
C PHE A 987 10.55 -19.25 1.36
N THR A 988 11.39 -19.56 2.37
CA THR A 988 11.33 -18.93 3.69
C THR A 988 12.65 -18.24 4.06
N ILE A 989 12.58 -17.21 4.91
CA ILE A 989 13.78 -16.53 5.46
C ILE A 989 14.66 -17.55 6.21
N ALA A 990 14.05 -18.49 6.94
CA ALA A 990 14.78 -19.54 7.66
C ALA A 990 15.57 -20.45 6.69
N ASN A 991 14.97 -20.86 5.57
CA ASN A 991 15.67 -21.65 4.56
C ASN A 991 16.76 -20.84 3.86
N LEU A 992 16.53 -19.55 3.56
CA LEU A 992 17.55 -18.64 3.03
C LEU A 992 18.76 -18.55 3.97
N GLN A 993 18.52 -18.27 5.25
CA GLN A 993 19.58 -18.18 6.26
C GLN A 993 20.31 -19.50 6.45
N ARG A 994 19.58 -20.62 6.50
CA ARG A 994 20.15 -21.98 6.64
C ARG A 994 21.02 -22.34 5.43
N ALA A 995 20.53 -22.11 4.22
CA ALA A 995 21.27 -22.37 2.98
C ALA A 995 22.56 -21.54 2.95
N ARG A 996 22.48 -20.24 3.24
CA ARG A 996 23.66 -19.35 3.29
C ARG A 996 24.66 -19.67 4.39
N ARG A 997 24.21 -20.20 5.54
CA ARG A 997 25.10 -20.70 6.60
C ARG A 997 25.79 -22.01 6.23
N THR A 998 25.10 -22.88 5.48
CA THR A 998 25.62 -24.20 5.08
C THR A 998 26.61 -24.08 3.92
N GLN A 999 26.31 -23.22 2.95
CA GLN A 999 27.16 -22.95 1.80
C GLN A 999 27.08 -21.45 1.46
N PRO A 1000 28.21 -20.76 1.29
CA PRO A 1000 28.20 -19.40 0.79
C PRO A 1000 27.85 -19.42 -0.70
N PHE A 1001 26.59 -19.11 -1.03
CA PHE A 1001 26.15 -18.90 -2.41
C PHE A 1001 26.58 -17.49 -2.86
N PRO A 1002 27.45 -17.34 -3.88
CA PRO A 1002 27.85 -16.03 -4.38
C PRO A 1002 26.72 -15.32 -5.15
N ILE A 1003 25.72 -16.07 -5.61
CA ILE A 1003 24.55 -15.55 -6.32
C ILE A 1003 23.31 -15.95 -5.53
N VAL A 1004 22.49 -14.97 -5.17
CA VAL A 1004 21.16 -15.17 -4.58
C VAL A 1004 20.16 -14.57 -5.56
N HIS A 1005 19.18 -15.38 -5.97
CA HIS A 1005 18.08 -14.96 -6.83
C HIS A 1005 16.77 -15.13 -6.06
N LEU A 1006 15.98 -14.07 -5.98
CA LEU A 1006 14.70 -14.04 -5.30
C LEU A 1006 13.62 -13.63 -6.31
N ALA A 1007 12.64 -14.50 -6.55
CA ALA A 1007 11.51 -14.24 -7.44
C ALA A 1007 10.23 -14.11 -6.59
N THR A 1008 9.71 -12.89 -6.47
CA THR A 1008 8.65 -12.54 -5.51
C THR A 1008 7.61 -11.61 -6.10
#